data_AF-B9RYG6-F1
#
_entry.id   AF-B9RYG6-F1
#
_cell.length_a   1.000
_cell.length_b   1.000
_cell.length_c   1.000
_cell.angle_alpha   90.00
_cell.angle_beta   90.00
_cell.angle_gamma   90.00
#
_symmetry.space_group_name_H-M   'P 1'
#
loop_
_entity.id
_entity.type
_entity.pdbx_description
1 polymer ?
#
loop_
_entity_poly.entity_id
_entity_poly.type
_entity_poly.pdbx_seq_one_letter_code
_entity_poly.pdbx_strand_id
1 'polypeptide(L)'
;MAQFTPSKFLLTVFLLFTIAKSLPTSNGRKAYIIHMDKSAKPAAFSTHHEWYLSTLSSLSSSDGYSPAHLYSYKHVMDGFSAVLSQDHLDQLESLPSHVATFSESFGHLHTTHTPKFLGLNRHTGLWPASKFGDDIIIGVLDTGIWPESESFNDKNMPPVPNRWLGICETGTEFNTSHCNKKLIGARKFSEGMKHYRLNISKTDDYDSPRDFMGHGTHTSSTAAGSRVQHADYFGYAEGRATGIAPSARIAMYKVLFYSEDIDSYDAAATDVLAGMDQAIEDGVDIMSLSLGFFETPFFGNPIAIGAFAALKKGIFVACSAGNGGPHGYTMLNGAPWITTVGAGTVDRQFAAHITLGDGIMTLTGQTFYPENLFVSRTPIYFGSGNRSKELCDWNSLDHKDVAGKFIFCDHDDGSSVFRKETDRYGPDIAGAIGGIFSEDDGEFEHPDYFYQPVVLVSTKDGDLIKKYILNTTNATVSVEFGKTILGTKPAPKVAYFSSRGPDLRSPWILKPDILAPGYHILAAWVPNRAFAPIRDDDYLLTEYAIISGTSMSCPHAAGVAALLRAIHRDWSPAAIRSAMMTTAYTKDNADGVIIDMTTGVAGTPLDFGAGHLDPNKAMDPGLVYDIEVADYINYLCALNYTRQQIQTIIGTSNYTCKYASFDLNYPSFMVILNKTNTITSTFKRVLMNVADTASVYSAVVETPPGMKAVVQPTTVVFTGKYSKAEFNLTVEINLEADNVTPESDYFGNYGFLWWYEVNGTHVVRSPIVSAIAAGKGP
;
A
#
# COMPACT_ATOMS: atom_id res chain seq x y z
N MET A 1 -19.72 -67.56 -38.62
CA MET A 1 -20.26 -67.25 -37.28
C MET A 1 -19.68 -65.89 -36.91
N ALA A 2 -20.36 -64.75 -37.12
CA ALA A 2 -21.62 -64.33 -36.50
C ALA A 2 -21.47 -64.43 -34.95
N GLN A 3 -21.59 -63.40 -34.12
CA GLN A 3 -22.46 -62.21 -34.11
C GLN A 3 -21.91 -61.16 -33.13
N PHE A 4 -21.86 -59.87 -33.50
CA PHE A 4 -22.72 -58.73 -33.09
C PHE A 4 -22.27 -57.88 -31.87
N THR A 5 -21.90 -56.64 -32.21
CA THR A 5 -22.06 -55.32 -31.53
C THR A 5 -23.45 -55.10 -30.87
N PRO A 6 -23.69 -54.11 -29.95
CA PRO A 6 -23.31 -52.70 -30.17
C PRO A 6 -23.07 -51.72 -29.00
N SER A 7 -22.42 -50.63 -29.42
CA SER A 7 -22.31 -49.27 -28.88
C SER A 7 -23.65 -48.57 -28.57
N LYS A 8 -23.63 -47.63 -27.61
CA LYS A 8 -24.31 -46.29 -27.57
C LYS A 8 -23.89 -45.60 -26.25
N PHE A 9 -23.09 -44.52 -26.22
CA PHE A 9 -23.38 -43.11 -26.56
C PHE A 9 -24.60 -42.54 -25.81
N LEU A 10 -24.40 -41.67 -24.81
CA LEU A 10 -24.88 -40.27 -24.76
C LEU A 10 -24.70 -39.59 -23.37
N LEU A 11 -24.19 -38.35 -23.43
CA LEU A 11 -24.55 -37.14 -22.66
C LEU A 11 -24.34 -37.01 -21.14
N THR A 12 -23.35 -36.15 -20.83
CA THR A 12 -23.38 -34.93 -19.98
C THR A 12 -23.89 -34.95 -18.53
N VAL A 13 -22.91 -34.65 -17.64
CA VAL A 13 -22.91 -33.64 -16.56
C VAL A 13 -23.93 -33.81 -15.43
N PHE A 14 -23.48 -34.38 -14.30
CA PHE A 14 -23.39 -33.72 -12.99
C PHE A 14 -22.91 -34.73 -11.93
N LEU A 15 -21.65 -34.64 -11.49
CA LEU A 15 -21.12 -35.12 -10.21
C LEU A 15 -19.60 -34.98 -10.24
N LEU A 16 -19.03 -34.04 -9.47
CA LEU A 16 -17.65 -34.15 -9.01
C LEU A 16 -17.52 -33.49 -7.64
N PHE A 17 -17.65 -34.36 -6.64
CA PHE A 17 -16.99 -34.26 -5.35
C PHE A 17 -15.46 -34.22 -5.54
N THR A 18 -14.81 -33.61 -4.55
CA THR A 18 -13.40 -33.65 -4.22
C THR A 18 -12.79 -35.06 -4.22
N ILE A 19 -11.68 -35.23 -4.94
CA ILE A 19 -10.58 -36.13 -4.53
C ILE A 19 -9.27 -35.38 -4.80
N ALA A 20 -8.59 -35.02 -3.71
CA ALA A 20 -7.19 -34.61 -3.73
C ALA A 20 -6.35 -35.66 -4.45
N LYS A 21 -5.87 -35.34 -5.65
CA LYS A 21 -4.78 -36.11 -6.27
C LYS A 21 -3.48 -35.60 -5.67
N SER A 22 -3.04 -36.30 -4.62
CA SER A 22 -1.63 -36.54 -4.38
C SER A 22 -0.97 -36.93 -5.70
N LEU A 23 -0.08 -36.07 -6.20
CA LEU A 23 0.91 -36.53 -7.18
C LEU A 23 1.89 -37.47 -6.46
N PRO A 24 2.32 -38.54 -7.14
CA PRO A 24 2.71 -39.79 -6.53
C PRO A 24 4.00 -39.67 -5.73
N THR A 25 4.00 -40.33 -4.58
CA THR A 25 5.19 -40.66 -3.79
C THR A 25 6.24 -41.30 -4.69
N SER A 26 7.28 -40.54 -5.05
CA SER A 26 8.55 -41.08 -5.55
C SER A 26 9.16 -41.94 -4.44
N ASN A 27 8.98 -43.27 -4.50
CA ASN A 27 9.66 -44.35 -3.76
C ASN A 27 10.71 -43.94 -2.69
N GLY A 28 10.36 -43.17 -1.66
CA GLY A 28 11.30 -42.71 -0.61
C GLY A 28 12.54 -41.92 -1.09
N ARG A 29 12.64 -41.53 -2.36
CA ARG A 29 13.83 -40.90 -2.96
C ARG A 29 13.67 -39.39 -3.05
N LYS A 30 14.66 -38.64 -2.55
CA LYS A 30 14.68 -37.16 -2.49
C LYS A 30 15.94 -36.61 -3.16
N ALA A 31 15.87 -35.37 -3.62
CA ALA A 31 17.05 -34.64 -4.09
C ALA A 31 17.86 -34.12 -2.90
N TYR A 32 19.18 -34.23 -3.01
CA TYR A 32 20.14 -33.75 -2.03
C TYR A 32 21.28 -33.01 -2.72
N ILE A 33 21.85 -32.05 -1.99
CA ILE A 33 23.07 -31.33 -2.32
C ILE A 33 24.18 -31.89 -1.42
N ILE A 34 25.25 -32.39 -2.02
CA ILE A 34 26.36 -33.07 -1.36
C ILE A 34 27.62 -32.22 -1.47
N HIS A 35 28.22 -31.89 -0.34
CA HIS A 35 29.53 -31.23 -0.25
C HIS A 35 30.62 -32.27 0.02
N MET A 36 31.71 -32.20 -0.75
CA MET A 36 32.81 -33.16 -0.74
C MET A 36 34.13 -32.44 -0.49
N ASP A 37 35.07 -33.09 0.21
CA ASP A 37 36.41 -32.57 0.40
C ASP A 37 37.18 -32.62 -0.93
N LYS A 38 37.44 -31.45 -1.50
CA LYS A 38 38.17 -31.28 -2.76
C LYS A 38 39.55 -31.95 -2.73
N SER A 39 40.22 -31.96 -1.58
CA SER A 39 41.57 -32.47 -1.41
C SER A 39 41.64 -34.00 -1.39
N ALA A 40 40.51 -34.66 -1.10
CA ALA A 40 40.38 -36.11 -1.01
C ALA A 40 40.20 -36.80 -2.38
N LYS A 41 40.21 -36.06 -3.51
CA LYS A 41 40.05 -36.65 -4.85
C LYS A 41 41.17 -37.65 -5.15
N PRO A 42 40.85 -38.93 -5.42
CA PRO A 42 41.86 -39.92 -5.80
C PRO A 42 42.62 -39.50 -7.08
N ALA A 43 43.91 -39.81 -7.12
CA ALA A 43 44.77 -39.50 -8.27
C ALA A 43 44.32 -40.21 -9.57
N ALA A 44 43.54 -41.29 -9.44
CA ALA A 44 43.00 -42.07 -10.55
C ALA A 44 41.95 -41.32 -11.39
N PHE A 45 41.34 -40.24 -10.87
CA PHE A 45 40.35 -39.45 -11.60
C PHE A 45 40.95 -38.17 -12.18
N SER A 46 40.73 -37.91 -13.47
CA SER A 46 41.19 -36.68 -14.14
C SER A 46 40.47 -35.43 -13.63
N THR A 47 39.19 -35.53 -13.27
CA THR A 47 38.39 -34.40 -12.75
C THR A 47 37.59 -34.78 -11.51
N HIS A 48 37.25 -33.78 -10.69
CA HIS A 48 36.33 -33.96 -9.55
C HIS A 48 34.93 -34.40 -9.98
N HIS A 49 34.48 -33.99 -11.17
CA HIS A 49 33.18 -34.42 -11.71
C HIS A 49 33.14 -35.92 -11.99
N GLU A 50 34.16 -36.48 -12.64
CA GLU A 50 34.25 -37.93 -12.91
C GLU A 50 34.35 -38.74 -11.61
N TRP A 51 35.10 -38.23 -10.63
CA TRP A 51 35.15 -38.83 -9.29
C TRP A 51 33.77 -38.87 -8.62
N TYR A 52 33.01 -37.77 -8.68
CA TYR A 52 31.67 -37.70 -8.09
C TYR A 52 30.66 -38.62 -8.80
N LEU A 53 30.70 -38.69 -10.13
CA LEU A 53 29.86 -39.63 -10.90
C LEU A 53 30.19 -41.09 -10.58
N SER A 54 31.48 -41.41 -10.45
CA SER A 54 31.92 -42.75 -10.06
C SER A 54 31.55 -43.08 -8.62
N THR A 55 31.56 -42.09 -7.72
CA THR A 55 31.13 -42.28 -6.33
C THR A 55 29.64 -42.58 -6.30
N LEU A 56 28.83 -41.82 -7.03
CA LEU A 56 27.39 -42.06 -7.16
C LEU A 56 27.05 -43.42 -7.74
N SER A 57 27.73 -43.85 -8.82
CA SER A 57 27.46 -45.15 -9.44
C SER A 57 27.86 -46.34 -8.56
N SER A 58 28.69 -46.12 -7.55
CA SER A 58 29.10 -47.16 -6.59
C SER A 58 28.10 -47.39 -5.46
N LEU A 59 27.16 -46.47 -5.25
CA LEU A 59 26.15 -46.60 -4.21
C LEU A 59 25.09 -47.62 -4.61
N SER A 60 24.65 -48.43 -3.66
CA SER A 60 23.62 -49.44 -3.86
C SER A 60 22.42 -49.18 -2.95
N SER A 61 21.22 -49.57 -3.38
CA SER A 61 20.02 -49.48 -2.56
C SER A 61 19.27 -50.81 -2.54
N SER A 62 18.56 -51.03 -1.43
CA SER A 62 17.63 -52.16 -1.30
C SER A 62 16.43 -52.08 -2.25
N ASP A 63 16.11 -50.89 -2.76
CA ASP A 63 15.00 -50.65 -3.70
C ASP A 63 15.38 -50.90 -5.18
N GLY A 64 16.66 -51.21 -5.46
CA GLY A 64 17.16 -51.63 -6.78
C GLY A 64 17.31 -50.50 -7.82
N TYR A 65 17.11 -49.23 -7.45
CA TYR A 65 17.26 -48.09 -8.33
C TYR A 65 18.62 -47.41 -8.15
N SER A 66 19.27 -46.99 -9.25
CA SER A 66 20.52 -46.22 -9.15
C SER A 66 20.29 -44.76 -8.74
N PRO A 67 21.27 -44.11 -8.09
CA PRO A 67 21.27 -42.65 -7.89
C PRO A 67 21.18 -41.90 -9.21
N ALA A 68 20.43 -40.80 -9.24
CA ALA A 68 20.40 -39.91 -10.39
C ALA A 68 21.25 -38.67 -10.12
N HIS A 69 22.33 -38.49 -10.85
CA HIS A 69 23.13 -37.25 -10.80
C HIS A 69 22.32 -36.08 -11.38
N LEU A 70 22.37 -34.93 -10.72
CA LEU A 70 21.74 -33.70 -11.16
C LEU A 70 22.80 -32.72 -11.68
N TYR A 71 23.71 -32.26 -10.81
CA TYR A 71 24.74 -31.29 -11.16
C TYR A 71 26.04 -31.52 -10.38
N SER A 72 27.17 -31.07 -10.91
CA SER A 72 28.43 -30.95 -10.14
C SER A 72 28.85 -29.50 -10.04
N TYR A 73 29.32 -29.11 -8.86
CA TYR A 73 29.70 -27.75 -8.51
C TYR A 73 31.23 -27.65 -8.44
N LYS A 74 31.78 -26.60 -9.04
CA LYS A 74 33.24 -26.37 -9.14
C LYS A 74 33.69 -25.06 -8.51
N HIS A 75 32.80 -24.08 -8.41
CA HIS A 75 33.14 -22.69 -8.04
C HIS A 75 32.42 -22.18 -6.79
N VAL A 76 31.20 -22.66 -6.53
CA VAL A 76 30.36 -22.20 -5.41
C VAL A 76 30.52 -23.07 -4.17
N MET A 77 30.87 -24.34 -4.37
CA MET A 77 31.29 -25.34 -3.38
C MET A 77 31.88 -26.51 -4.15
N ASP A 78 32.65 -27.37 -3.47
CA ASP A 78 33.24 -28.57 -4.08
C ASP A 78 32.33 -29.77 -3.83
N GLY A 79 31.47 -30.12 -4.80
CA GLY A 79 30.45 -31.15 -4.54
C GLY A 79 29.50 -31.40 -5.72
N PHE A 80 28.37 -32.06 -5.47
CA PHE A 80 27.37 -32.37 -6.49
C PHE A 80 25.97 -32.50 -5.90
N SER A 81 24.93 -32.48 -6.74
CA SER A 81 23.55 -32.79 -6.34
C SER A 81 23.08 -34.06 -7.03
N ALA A 82 22.25 -34.83 -6.33
CA ALA A 82 21.71 -36.10 -6.81
C ALA A 82 20.38 -36.45 -6.14
N VAL A 83 19.57 -37.26 -6.82
CA VAL A 83 18.38 -37.88 -6.24
C VAL A 83 18.78 -39.22 -5.62
N LEU A 84 18.64 -39.33 -4.30
CA LEU A 84 19.12 -40.45 -3.48
C LEU A 84 17.97 -41.07 -2.68
N SER A 85 18.09 -42.38 -2.39
CA SER A 85 17.30 -43.05 -1.35
C SER A 85 18.01 -42.88 0.00
N GLN A 86 17.38 -43.32 1.09
CA GLN A 86 18.04 -43.29 2.40
C GLN A 86 19.29 -44.18 2.42
N ASP A 87 19.23 -45.39 1.85
CA ASP A 87 20.39 -46.30 1.75
C ASP A 87 21.58 -45.67 1.01
N HIS A 88 21.30 -44.95 -0.09
CA HIS A 88 22.33 -44.23 -0.83
C HIS A 88 22.93 -43.10 0.00
N LEU A 89 22.09 -42.39 0.75
CA LEU A 89 22.52 -41.26 1.55
C LEU A 89 23.40 -41.71 2.71
N ASP A 90 23.00 -42.74 3.46
CA ASP A 90 23.76 -43.28 4.59
C ASP A 90 25.16 -43.78 4.16
N GLN A 91 25.23 -44.48 3.01
CA GLN A 91 26.51 -44.91 2.43
C GLN A 91 27.39 -43.73 2.04
N LEU A 92 26.80 -42.70 1.44
CA LEU A 92 27.51 -41.52 0.98
C LEU A 92 28.02 -40.66 2.14
N GLU A 93 27.25 -40.49 3.21
CA GLU A 93 27.63 -39.75 4.42
C GLU A 93 28.72 -40.46 5.23
N SER A 94 28.85 -41.77 5.09
CA SER A 94 29.91 -42.55 5.72
C SER A 94 31.29 -42.40 5.05
N LEU A 95 31.36 -41.78 3.87
CA LEU A 95 32.61 -41.62 3.13
C LEU A 95 33.52 -40.59 3.84
N PRO A 96 34.83 -40.88 4.03
CA PRO A 96 35.76 -39.93 4.61
C PRO A 96 35.89 -38.60 3.84
N SER A 97 35.54 -38.61 2.55
CA SER A 97 35.53 -37.45 1.66
C SER A 97 34.23 -36.65 1.69
N HIS A 98 33.19 -37.13 2.38
CA HIS A 98 31.95 -36.39 2.57
C HIS A 98 32.15 -35.31 3.63
N VAL A 99 31.61 -34.12 3.38
CA VAL A 99 31.70 -32.97 4.29
C VAL A 99 30.33 -32.62 4.85
N ALA A 100 29.29 -32.57 4.01
CA ALA A 100 27.93 -32.24 4.43
C ALA A 100 26.90 -32.66 3.38
N THR A 101 25.68 -32.96 3.83
CA THR A 101 24.49 -33.17 2.98
C THR A 101 23.46 -32.10 3.31
N PHE A 102 22.81 -31.55 2.29
CA PHE A 102 21.62 -30.71 2.42
C PHE A 102 20.46 -31.36 1.66
N SER A 103 19.28 -31.44 2.27
CA SER A 103 18.05 -31.83 1.57
C SER A 103 17.58 -30.71 0.65
N GLU A 104 16.99 -31.05 -0.50
CA GLU A 104 16.40 -30.07 -1.41
C GLU A 104 15.31 -29.23 -0.73
N SER A 105 15.30 -27.93 -1.04
CA SER A 105 14.34 -26.96 -0.52
C SER A 105 13.92 -25.99 -1.63
N PHE A 106 12.63 -25.63 -1.68
CA PHE A 106 12.11 -24.69 -2.68
C PHE A 106 12.27 -23.24 -2.20
N GLY A 107 12.67 -22.33 -3.10
CA GLY A 107 12.72 -20.89 -2.84
C GLY A 107 11.47 -20.15 -3.32
N HIS A 108 11.01 -19.18 -2.53
CA HIS A 108 10.03 -18.16 -2.96
C HIS A 108 10.60 -16.75 -2.74
N LEU A 109 10.18 -15.80 -3.57
CA LEU A 109 10.47 -14.36 -3.40
C LEU A 109 9.14 -13.60 -3.41
N HIS A 110 9.01 -12.56 -2.58
CA HIS A 110 8.70 -11.19 -2.97
C HIS A 110 8.67 -10.24 -1.76
N THR A 111 8.63 -8.96 -2.13
CA THR A 111 8.02 -7.87 -1.36
C THR A 111 6.97 -8.38 -0.43
N THR A 112 6.90 -8.19 0.89
CA THR A 112 6.00 -9.07 1.66
C THR A 112 4.57 -9.05 1.11
N HIS A 113 4.14 -7.96 0.45
CA HIS A 113 3.24 -8.10 -0.70
C HIS A 113 3.18 -6.92 -1.71
N THR A 114 3.35 -5.67 -1.25
CA THR A 114 2.77 -4.49 -1.95
C THR A 114 3.31 -4.20 -3.36
N PRO A 115 4.61 -4.32 -3.70
CA PRO A 115 5.03 -4.12 -5.09
C PRO A 115 4.46 -5.19 -6.03
N LYS A 116 4.29 -6.43 -5.53
CA LYS A 116 3.68 -7.52 -6.29
C LYS A 116 2.20 -7.26 -6.51
N PHE A 117 1.48 -6.78 -5.50
CA PHE A 117 0.08 -6.38 -5.63
C PHE A 117 -0.09 -5.29 -6.70
N LEU A 118 0.83 -4.32 -6.74
CA LEU A 118 0.91 -3.30 -7.79
C LEU A 118 1.43 -3.83 -9.15
N GLY A 119 1.65 -5.13 -9.30
CA GLY A 119 2.11 -5.74 -10.55
C GLY A 119 3.58 -5.49 -10.90
N LEU A 120 4.39 -4.89 -10.02
CA LEU A 120 5.82 -4.70 -10.27
C LEU A 120 6.55 -6.04 -10.28
N ASN A 121 7.29 -6.28 -11.36
CA ASN A 121 7.98 -7.55 -11.60
C ASN A 121 9.47 -7.30 -11.87
N ARG A 122 10.33 -8.20 -11.39
CA ARG A 122 11.79 -8.06 -11.56
C ARG A 122 12.24 -8.15 -13.03
N HIS A 123 11.47 -8.85 -13.86
CA HIS A 123 11.86 -9.22 -15.22
C HIS A 123 11.13 -8.43 -16.31
N THR A 124 9.96 -7.86 -16.00
CA THR A 124 9.12 -7.12 -16.95
C THR A 124 8.49 -5.89 -16.30
N GLY A 125 8.01 -4.96 -17.13
CA GLY A 125 7.30 -3.77 -16.67
C GLY A 125 8.21 -2.66 -16.15
N LEU A 126 7.66 -1.81 -15.29
CA LEU A 126 8.27 -0.54 -14.91
C LEU A 126 9.59 -0.71 -14.14
N TRP A 127 9.74 -1.76 -13.33
CA TRP A 127 10.95 -2.00 -12.55
C TRP A 127 12.22 -2.19 -13.39
N PRO A 128 12.32 -3.16 -14.31
CA PRO A 128 13.50 -3.29 -15.15
C PRO A 128 13.67 -2.09 -16.10
N ALA A 129 12.58 -1.51 -16.62
CA ALA A 129 12.63 -0.36 -17.52
C ALA A 129 13.30 0.86 -16.86
N SER A 130 12.92 1.15 -15.61
CA SER A 130 13.47 2.25 -14.80
C SER A 130 14.75 1.91 -14.04
N LYS A 131 15.30 0.70 -14.24
CA LYS A 131 16.40 0.17 -13.41
C LYS A 131 16.09 0.28 -11.91
N PHE A 132 14.83 0.07 -11.53
CA PHE A 132 14.31 0.15 -10.18
C PHE A 132 14.40 1.54 -9.53
N GLY A 133 14.44 2.61 -10.33
CA GLY A 133 14.53 3.99 -9.88
C GLY A 133 15.97 4.51 -9.69
N ASP A 134 16.94 3.87 -10.36
CA ASP A 134 18.34 4.28 -10.29
C ASP A 134 18.54 5.76 -10.65
N ASP A 135 19.45 6.42 -9.94
CA ASP A 135 19.80 7.84 -10.09
C ASP A 135 18.63 8.83 -9.84
N ILE A 136 17.52 8.40 -9.24
CA ILE A 136 16.43 9.27 -8.76
C ILE A 136 16.56 9.49 -7.25
N ILE A 137 16.28 10.71 -6.79
CA ILE A 137 16.37 11.15 -5.40
C ILE A 137 14.97 11.50 -4.89
N ILE A 138 14.52 10.77 -3.87
CA ILE A 138 13.25 11.04 -3.18
C ILE A 138 13.57 11.78 -1.89
N GLY A 139 13.09 13.02 -1.77
CA GLY A 139 13.05 13.77 -0.53
C GLY A 139 11.85 13.34 0.31
N VAL A 140 12.08 12.88 1.53
CA VAL A 140 11.03 12.47 2.46
C VAL A 140 11.00 13.49 3.60
N LEU A 141 9.85 14.13 3.82
CA LEU A 141 9.65 15.08 4.92
C LEU A 141 8.77 14.41 5.98
N ASP A 142 9.35 14.07 7.13
CA ASP A 142 8.72 13.17 8.10
C ASP A 142 9.32 13.31 9.52
N THR A 143 9.17 12.30 10.38
CA THR A 143 9.69 12.22 11.76
C THR A 143 11.17 11.85 11.87
N GLY A 144 11.88 11.79 10.74
CA GLY A 144 13.29 11.40 10.67
C GLY A 144 13.49 9.99 10.11
N ILE A 145 14.71 9.47 10.23
CA ILE A 145 15.05 8.13 9.72
C ILE A 145 15.89 7.33 10.72
N TRP A 146 15.67 6.02 10.80
CA TRP A 146 16.54 5.07 11.51
C TRP A 146 17.59 4.50 10.54
N PRO A 147 18.77 5.11 10.42
CA PRO A 147 19.70 4.84 9.32
C PRO A 147 20.29 3.42 9.34
N GLU A 148 20.32 2.76 10.49
CA GLU A 148 20.85 1.40 10.64
C GLU A 148 19.91 0.31 10.13
N SER A 149 18.66 0.63 9.78
CA SER A 149 17.76 -0.36 9.19
C SER A 149 18.38 -0.96 7.92
N GLU A 150 18.30 -2.29 7.78
CA GLU A 150 18.74 -2.98 6.55
C GLU A 150 18.00 -2.47 5.30
N SER A 151 16.84 -1.84 5.46
CA SER A 151 16.10 -1.19 4.37
C SER A 151 16.83 0.04 3.80
N PHE A 152 17.86 0.54 4.49
CA PHE A 152 18.72 1.64 4.03
C PHE A 152 20.15 1.20 3.76
N ASN A 153 20.37 -0.12 3.65
CA ASN A 153 21.64 -0.68 3.20
C ASN A 153 21.90 -0.27 1.74
N ASP A 154 23.13 0.12 1.43
CA ASP A 154 23.55 0.63 0.13
C ASP A 154 24.36 -0.39 -0.70
N LYS A 155 24.38 -1.66 -0.28
CA LYS A 155 25.08 -2.75 -0.96
C LYS A 155 24.62 -2.85 -2.40
N ASN A 156 25.58 -2.76 -3.32
CA ASN A 156 25.39 -2.74 -4.77
C ASN A 156 24.78 -1.45 -5.36
N MET A 157 24.70 -0.36 -4.59
CA MET A 157 24.33 0.94 -5.16
C MET A 157 25.53 1.63 -5.81
N PRO A 158 25.32 2.33 -6.95
CA PRO A 158 26.36 3.16 -7.54
C PRO A 158 26.71 4.34 -6.64
N PRO A 159 27.81 5.07 -6.89
CA PRO A 159 28.13 6.32 -6.20
C PRO A 159 26.95 7.30 -6.18
N VAL A 160 26.95 8.21 -5.20
CA VAL A 160 25.94 9.27 -5.11
C VAL A 160 26.03 10.16 -6.35
N PRO A 161 24.89 10.55 -6.98
CA PRO A 161 24.91 11.41 -8.16
C PRO A 161 25.60 12.76 -7.89
N ASN A 162 26.48 13.21 -8.79
CA ASN A 162 27.22 14.47 -8.63
C ASN A 162 26.35 15.73 -8.56
N ARG A 163 25.07 15.63 -8.99
CA ARG A 163 24.09 16.71 -8.90
C ARG A 163 23.51 16.90 -7.50
N TRP A 164 23.72 15.94 -6.60
CA TRP A 164 23.23 16.01 -5.23
C TRP A 164 24.03 17.06 -4.44
N LEU A 165 23.32 18.00 -3.81
CA LEU A 165 23.93 19.09 -3.05
C LEU A 165 23.68 19.00 -1.54
N GLY A 166 22.80 18.10 -1.10
CA GLY A 166 22.46 17.96 0.30
C GLY A 166 23.57 17.36 1.16
N ILE A 167 23.40 17.49 2.48
CA ILE A 167 24.40 17.10 3.48
C ILE A 167 23.84 16.03 4.43
N CYS A 168 24.76 15.40 5.17
CA CYS A 168 24.43 14.59 6.34
C CYS A 168 24.64 15.42 7.60
N GLU A 169 23.56 15.97 8.16
CA GLU A 169 23.62 16.81 9.35
C GLU A 169 23.89 15.98 10.61
N THR A 170 24.78 16.47 11.48
CA THR A 170 25.07 15.84 12.77
C THR A 170 24.14 16.34 13.87
N GLY A 171 23.75 15.48 14.80
CA GLY A 171 22.99 15.83 16.00
C GLY A 171 22.99 14.70 17.03
N THR A 172 22.06 14.77 17.98
CA THR A 172 21.86 13.72 19.00
C THR A 172 21.73 12.33 18.36
N GLU A 173 22.62 11.42 18.76
CA GLU A 173 22.70 10.03 18.26
C GLU A 173 22.85 9.91 16.72
N PHE A 174 23.23 10.98 16.02
CA PHE A 174 23.35 10.98 14.57
C PHE A 174 24.61 11.72 14.12
N ASN A 175 25.56 11.01 13.50
CA ASN A 175 26.75 11.58 12.87
C ASN A 175 26.76 11.38 11.34
N THR A 176 27.74 11.95 10.66
CA THR A 176 27.85 11.94 9.18
C THR A 176 28.02 10.55 8.56
N SER A 177 28.45 9.54 9.33
CA SER A 177 28.63 8.17 8.84
C SER A 177 27.32 7.39 8.66
N HIS A 178 26.20 7.91 9.16
CA HIS A 178 24.88 7.33 8.95
C HIS A 178 24.34 7.56 7.54
N CYS A 179 24.84 8.56 6.82
CA CYS A 179 24.55 8.67 5.39
C CYS A 179 25.50 7.78 4.60
N ASN A 180 24.96 7.14 3.58
CA ASN A 180 25.63 6.20 2.70
C ASN A 180 25.15 6.43 1.25
N LYS A 181 25.32 5.47 0.33
CA LYS A 181 24.82 5.67 -1.04
C LYS A 181 23.30 5.49 -1.13
N LYS A 182 22.62 4.96 -0.13
CA LYS A 182 21.16 4.80 -0.10
C LYS A 182 20.47 6.00 0.54
N LEU A 183 20.80 6.29 1.79
CA LEU A 183 20.45 7.50 2.52
C LEU A 183 21.55 8.53 2.24
N ILE A 184 21.36 9.38 1.23
CA ILE A 184 22.42 10.26 0.71
C ILE A 184 22.51 11.60 1.43
N GLY A 185 21.47 11.97 2.17
CA GLY A 185 21.46 13.13 3.06
C GLY A 185 20.34 13.05 4.06
N ALA A 186 20.54 13.72 5.19
CA ALA A 186 19.62 13.71 6.32
C ALA A 186 19.77 15.02 7.08
N ARG A 187 18.67 15.74 7.26
CA ARG A 187 18.62 17.06 7.90
C ARG A 187 17.43 17.17 8.84
N LYS A 188 17.49 18.10 9.78
CA LYS A 188 16.38 18.42 10.70
C LYS A 188 16.01 19.90 10.63
N PHE A 189 14.73 20.17 10.89
CA PHE A 189 14.18 21.52 10.96
C PHE A 189 13.29 21.56 12.20
N SER A 190 13.83 22.06 13.31
CA SER A 190 13.15 22.02 14.61
C SER A 190 13.05 23.39 15.27
N GLU A 191 13.42 24.46 14.55
CA GLU A 191 13.51 25.81 15.12
C GLU A 191 12.12 26.39 15.43
N GLY A 192 11.13 26.09 14.58
CA GLY A 192 9.73 26.41 14.85
C GLY A 192 9.24 25.69 16.10
N MET A 193 9.42 24.37 16.16
CA MET A 193 9.02 23.54 17.30
C MET A 193 9.70 23.97 18.61
N LYS A 194 11.01 24.26 18.59
CA LYS A 194 11.76 24.79 19.76
C LYS A 194 11.24 26.15 20.23
N HIS A 195 10.81 27.00 19.31
CA HIS A 195 10.24 28.31 19.66
C HIS A 195 8.93 28.17 20.44
N TYR A 196 8.13 27.14 20.15
CA TYR A 196 6.95 26.74 20.94
C TYR A 196 7.31 26.01 22.25
N ARG A 197 8.54 26.18 22.76
CA ARG A 197 9.06 25.68 24.04
C ARG A 197 9.19 24.15 24.14
N LEU A 198 9.18 23.43 23.03
CA LEU A 198 9.48 22.00 23.02
C LEU A 198 10.98 21.77 23.20
N ASN A 199 11.36 20.98 24.21
CA ASN A 199 12.75 20.59 24.44
C ASN A 199 13.04 19.23 23.78
N ILE A 200 13.26 19.27 22.47
CA ILE A 200 13.42 18.12 21.54
C ILE A 200 14.67 17.26 21.80
N SER A 201 15.45 17.58 22.85
CA SER A 201 16.69 16.87 23.21
C SER A 201 16.58 16.02 24.48
N LYS A 202 15.34 15.69 24.91
CA LYS A 202 15.04 14.87 26.09
C LYS A 202 14.79 13.40 25.73
N THR A 203 14.21 12.63 26.64
CA THR A 203 13.89 11.20 26.50
C THR A 203 12.92 10.86 25.39
N ASP A 204 12.19 11.84 24.87
CA ASP A 204 10.97 11.61 24.06
C ASP A 204 11.13 12.00 22.58
N ASP A 205 12.28 12.58 22.20
CA ASP A 205 12.69 12.78 20.80
C ASP A 205 14.19 13.12 20.67
N TYR A 206 14.68 13.16 19.42
CA TYR A 206 16.04 13.56 19.07
C TYR A 206 16.07 14.86 18.28
N ASP A 207 16.87 15.83 18.77
CA ASP A 207 17.27 17.00 17.99
C ASP A 207 18.38 16.61 17.00
N SER A 208 18.04 15.73 16.07
CA SER A 208 18.85 15.27 14.93
C SER A 208 17.93 14.72 13.84
N PRO A 209 18.44 14.33 12.65
CA PRO A 209 17.64 13.63 11.65
C PRO A 209 17.20 12.22 12.05
N ARG A 210 17.63 11.70 13.20
CA ARG A 210 17.26 10.37 13.68
C ARG A 210 15.77 10.29 13.99
N ASP A 211 15.15 9.22 13.52
CA ASP A 211 13.76 8.90 13.86
C ASP A 211 13.66 8.41 15.31
N PHE A 212 12.73 8.98 16.06
CA PHE A 212 12.35 8.48 17.37
C PHE A 212 11.03 7.69 17.31
N MET A 213 10.10 8.11 16.45
CA MET A 213 8.76 7.53 16.34
C MET A 213 8.77 6.21 15.55
N GLY A 214 9.40 6.22 14.38
CA GLY A 214 9.36 5.15 13.37
C GLY A 214 8.60 5.51 12.09
N HIS A 215 7.73 6.53 12.11
CA HIS A 215 6.88 6.86 10.97
C HIS A 215 7.70 7.24 9.72
N GLY A 216 8.70 8.11 9.86
CA GLY A 216 9.59 8.49 8.75
C GLY A 216 10.47 7.35 8.24
N THR A 217 10.87 6.43 9.10
CA THR A 217 11.55 5.17 8.73
C THR A 217 10.63 4.27 7.90
N HIS A 218 9.36 4.18 8.29
CA HIS A 218 8.34 3.38 7.60
C HIS A 218 8.00 3.94 6.22
N THR A 219 7.76 5.25 6.13
CA THR A 219 7.44 5.92 4.85
C THR A 219 8.62 5.89 3.89
N SER A 220 9.85 6.13 4.38
CA SER A 220 11.08 6.06 3.58
C SER A 220 11.35 4.67 3.03
N SER A 221 11.19 3.63 3.85
CA SER A 221 11.38 2.25 3.43
C SER A 221 10.25 1.74 2.50
N THR A 222 9.05 2.28 2.63
CA THR A 222 7.94 2.05 1.68
C THR A 222 8.25 2.66 0.30
N ALA A 223 8.71 3.90 0.26
CA ALA A 223 9.01 4.59 -1.00
C ALA A 223 10.18 3.93 -1.74
N ALA A 224 11.29 3.69 -1.02
CA ALA A 224 12.54 3.29 -1.64
C ALA A 224 13.34 2.28 -0.82
N GLY A 225 12.81 1.54 0.15
CA GLY A 225 13.60 0.57 0.92
C GLY A 225 14.37 -0.44 0.06
N SER A 226 15.64 -0.64 0.38
CA SER A 226 16.47 -1.73 -0.13
C SER A 226 15.84 -3.09 0.19
N ARG A 227 16.33 -4.14 -0.48
CA ARG A 227 15.78 -5.50 -0.33
C ARG A 227 16.28 -6.12 0.97
N VAL A 228 15.38 -6.44 1.88
CA VAL A 228 15.69 -7.11 3.16
C VAL A 228 14.99 -8.45 3.23
N GLN A 229 15.72 -9.51 3.53
CA GLN A 229 15.18 -10.87 3.63
C GLN A 229 14.63 -11.11 5.04
N HIS A 230 13.64 -12.00 5.16
CA HIS A 230 13.05 -12.39 6.45
C HIS A 230 12.55 -11.19 7.27
N ALA A 231 11.96 -10.21 6.60
CA ALA A 231 11.23 -9.15 7.26
C ALA A 231 9.82 -9.66 7.59
N ASP A 232 9.42 -9.49 8.85
CA ASP A 232 8.13 -9.92 9.37
C ASP A 232 7.69 -9.00 10.51
N TYR A 233 6.41 -9.09 10.85
CA TYR A 233 5.86 -8.55 12.09
C TYR A 233 5.49 -9.73 12.97
N PHE A 234 6.42 -10.18 13.82
CA PHE A 234 6.22 -11.32 14.72
C PHE A 234 5.65 -12.59 14.02
N GLY A 235 6.23 -12.95 12.88
CA GLY A 235 5.81 -14.06 12.02
C GLY A 235 4.71 -13.73 11.01
N TYR A 236 4.04 -12.57 11.14
CA TYR A 236 3.11 -12.09 10.15
C TYR A 236 3.82 -11.42 8.96
N ALA A 237 3.25 -11.60 7.77
CA ALA A 237 3.80 -11.11 6.51
C ALA A 237 5.28 -11.46 6.31
N GLU A 238 5.74 -12.60 6.83
CA GLU A 238 7.13 -13.02 6.64
C GLU A 238 7.48 -13.06 5.14
N GLY A 239 8.56 -12.39 4.78
CA GLY A 239 9.05 -12.41 3.42
C GLY A 239 10.21 -11.45 3.20
N ARG A 240 10.36 -10.99 1.96
CA ARG A 240 11.38 -9.98 1.65
C ARG A 240 10.71 -8.62 1.71
N ALA A 241 11.22 -7.63 2.45
CA ALA A 241 10.78 -6.24 2.37
C ALA A 241 11.57 -5.48 1.28
N THR A 242 10.94 -4.54 0.57
CA THR A 242 11.57 -3.61 -0.40
C THR A 242 10.54 -2.56 -0.77
N GLY A 243 11.00 -1.32 -0.93
CA GLY A 243 10.17 -0.22 -1.35
C GLY A 243 9.81 -0.27 -2.84
N ILE A 244 8.98 0.66 -3.26
CA ILE A 244 8.50 0.74 -4.65
C ILE A 244 9.64 1.07 -5.62
N ALA A 245 10.56 1.96 -5.25
CA ALA A 245 11.74 2.31 -6.03
C ALA A 245 13.04 1.92 -5.29
N PRO A 246 13.39 0.62 -5.23
CA PRO A 246 14.43 0.15 -4.32
C PRO A 246 15.86 0.58 -4.71
N SER A 247 16.08 1.05 -5.94
CA SER A 247 17.37 1.65 -6.35
C SER A 247 17.39 3.19 -6.29
N ALA A 248 16.26 3.84 -5.95
CA ALA A 248 16.23 5.29 -5.73
C ALA A 248 16.98 5.67 -4.45
N ARG A 249 17.46 6.91 -4.38
CA ARG A 249 18.13 7.49 -3.20
C ARG A 249 17.10 8.13 -2.29
N ILE A 250 17.38 8.14 -0.99
CA ILE A 250 16.55 8.78 0.04
C ILE A 250 17.32 9.99 0.57
N ALA A 251 16.63 11.12 0.67
CA ALA A 251 17.06 12.29 1.42
C ALA A 251 16.01 12.60 2.49
N MET A 252 16.38 12.51 3.76
CA MET A 252 15.46 12.72 4.89
C MET A 252 15.50 14.17 5.37
N TYR A 253 14.33 14.77 5.53
CA TYR A 253 14.15 16.10 6.12
C TYR A 253 13.19 15.95 7.30
N LYS A 254 13.72 15.82 8.51
CA LYS A 254 12.91 15.70 9.72
C LYS A 254 12.26 17.04 10.04
N VAL A 255 10.93 17.07 9.97
CA VAL A 255 10.10 18.27 10.20
C VAL A 255 8.99 18.03 11.23
N LEU A 256 8.80 16.77 11.65
CA LEU A 256 7.89 16.39 12.72
C LEU A 256 8.68 15.99 13.96
N PHE A 257 8.22 16.46 15.12
CA PHE A 257 8.82 16.19 16.42
C PHE A 257 7.74 15.96 17.47
N TYR A 258 8.08 15.23 18.53
CA TYR A 258 7.19 15.03 19.66
C TYR A 258 6.88 16.36 20.35
N SER A 259 5.61 16.55 20.68
CA SER A 259 5.07 17.73 21.36
C SER A 259 4.42 17.32 22.69
N GLU A 260 5.03 17.74 23.80
CA GLU A 260 4.51 17.51 25.16
C GLU A 260 3.09 18.13 25.33
N ASP A 261 2.77 19.20 24.59
CA ASP A 261 1.49 19.93 24.73
C ASP A 261 0.27 19.16 24.19
N ILE A 262 0.47 18.33 23.16
CA ILE A 262 -0.60 17.53 22.54
C ILE A 262 -0.40 16.01 22.70
N ASP A 263 0.64 15.61 23.44
CA ASP A 263 1.06 14.22 23.66
C ASP A 263 1.15 13.41 22.35
N SER A 264 1.72 14.03 21.32
CA SER A 264 1.81 13.45 19.98
C SER A 264 2.89 14.13 19.13
N TYR A 265 3.15 13.61 17.94
CA TYR A 265 4.03 14.23 16.96
C TYR A 265 3.30 15.34 16.21
N ASP A 266 3.93 16.50 16.12
CA ASP A 266 3.41 17.65 15.40
C ASP A 266 4.49 18.26 14.49
N ALA A 267 4.07 19.17 13.61
CA ALA A 267 4.94 19.87 12.67
C ALA A 267 4.66 21.37 12.73
N ALA A 268 5.69 22.17 13.03
CA ALA A 268 5.58 23.61 12.85
C ALA A 268 5.56 23.94 11.34
N ALA A 269 4.61 24.75 10.89
CA ALA A 269 4.52 25.22 9.50
C ALA A 269 5.85 25.81 8.97
N THR A 270 6.60 26.51 9.84
CA THR A 270 7.91 27.09 9.52
C THR A 270 8.95 26.02 9.21
N ASP A 271 8.98 24.95 10.02
CA ASP A 271 9.93 23.85 9.88
C ASP A 271 9.63 23.03 8.62
N VAL A 272 8.35 22.76 8.34
CA VAL A 272 7.93 22.07 7.11
C VAL A 272 8.34 22.87 5.87
N LEU A 273 8.05 24.18 5.84
CA LEU A 273 8.39 25.01 4.68
C LEU A 273 9.91 25.12 4.50
N ALA A 274 10.69 25.22 5.59
CA ALA A 274 12.15 25.20 5.54
C ALA A 274 12.69 23.86 5.03
N GLY A 275 12.12 22.74 5.45
CA GLY A 275 12.46 21.41 4.94
C GLY A 275 12.16 21.26 3.44
N MET A 276 11.01 21.79 2.97
CA MET A 276 10.68 21.80 1.55
C MET A 276 11.65 22.68 0.75
N ASP A 277 11.95 23.89 1.23
CA ASP A 277 12.88 24.80 0.56
C ASP A 277 14.28 24.18 0.44
N GLN A 278 14.76 23.57 1.52
CA GLN A 278 16.03 22.86 1.49
C GLN A 278 16.02 21.67 0.53
N ALA A 279 14.93 20.91 0.48
CA ALA A 279 14.82 19.79 -0.44
C ALA A 279 14.87 20.23 -1.92
N ILE A 280 14.29 21.40 -2.23
CA ILE A 280 14.41 22.03 -3.56
C ILE A 280 15.88 22.39 -3.85
N GLU A 281 16.55 23.04 -2.89
CA GLU A 281 17.95 23.46 -3.04
C GLU A 281 18.90 22.27 -3.21
N ASP A 282 18.68 21.20 -2.44
CA ASP A 282 19.52 20.00 -2.45
C ASP A 282 19.37 19.18 -3.75
N GLY A 283 18.32 19.45 -4.53
CA GLY A 283 18.12 18.92 -5.87
C GLY A 283 17.38 17.57 -5.92
N VAL A 284 16.40 17.36 -5.04
CA VAL A 284 15.52 16.17 -5.08
C VAL A 284 14.66 16.15 -6.37
N ASP A 285 14.29 14.98 -6.86
CA ASP A 285 13.39 14.86 -8.02
C ASP A 285 11.92 14.74 -7.62
N ILE A 286 11.68 14.11 -6.47
CA ILE A 286 10.38 13.78 -5.92
C ILE A 286 10.37 14.19 -4.44
N MET A 287 9.26 14.74 -3.95
CA MET A 287 8.99 14.92 -2.53
C MET A 287 7.81 14.06 -2.10
N SER A 288 7.97 13.36 -0.97
CA SER A 288 6.93 12.58 -0.29
C SER A 288 6.63 13.21 1.06
N LEU A 289 5.41 13.70 1.25
CA LEU A 289 4.96 14.33 2.50
C LEU A 289 3.78 13.54 3.06
N SER A 290 4.05 12.74 4.07
CA SER A 290 3.02 11.99 4.80
C SER A 290 2.50 12.80 5.99
N LEU A 291 2.20 14.08 5.74
CA LEU A 291 1.68 15.04 6.71
C LEU A 291 0.74 16.04 6.02
N GLY A 292 -0.05 16.75 6.82
CA GLY A 292 -0.96 17.79 6.34
C GLY A 292 -1.25 18.80 7.43
N PHE A 293 -1.65 19.99 7.01
CA PHE A 293 -2.21 21.00 7.90
C PHE A 293 -3.71 21.11 7.66
N PHE A 294 -4.44 21.71 8.60
CA PHE A 294 -5.83 22.10 8.36
C PHE A 294 -5.95 22.89 7.06
N GLU A 295 -7.00 22.59 6.29
CA GLU A 295 -7.16 23.14 4.95
C GLU A 295 -7.47 24.66 5.01
N THR A 296 -6.49 25.47 4.64
CA THR A 296 -6.56 26.94 4.56
C THR A 296 -6.49 27.40 3.10
N PRO A 297 -6.87 28.66 2.76
CA PRO A 297 -6.60 29.17 1.42
C PRO A 297 -5.13 28.99 1.04
N PHE A 298 -4.81 28.72 -0.24
CA PHE A 298 -3.47 28.27 -0.63
C PHE A 298 -2.32 29.23 -0.28
N PHE A 299 -2.60 30.54 -0.18
CA PHE A 299 -1.61 31.54 0.23
C PHE A 299 -1.28 31.51 1.73
N GLY A 300 -2.06 30.78 2.53
CA GLY A 300 -1.83 30.56 3.96
C GLY A 300 -1.45 29.12 4.31
N ASN A 301 -1.36 28.23 3.30
CA ASN A 301 -0.99 26.82 3.50
C ASN A 301 0.50 26.62 3.14
N PRO A 302 1.37 26.27 4.10
CA PRO A 302 2.82 26.16 3.88
C PRO A 302 3.16 25.05 2.87
N ILE A 303 2.45 23.92 2.90
CA ILE A 303 2.66 22.81 1.95
C ILE A 303 2.27 23.25 0.55
N ALA A 304 1.15 23.96 0.39
CA ALA A 304 0.74 24.46 -0.92
C ALA A 304 1.77 25.44 -1.51
N ILE A 305 2.32 26.34 -0.70
CA ILE A 305 3.37 27.30 -1.11
C ILE A 305 4.66 26.56 -1.50
N GLY A 306 5.16 25.68 -0.62
CA GLY A 306 6.37 24.90 -0.87
C GLY A 306 6.24 24.00 -2.10
N ALA A 307 5.08 23.36 -2.27
CA ALA A 307 4.82 22.50 -3.43
C ALA A 307 4.76 23.30 -4.73
N PHE A 308 4.26 24.54 -4.72
CA PHE A 308 4.30 25.40 -5.90
C PHE A 308 5.74 25.81 -6.25
N ALA A 309 6.58 26.06 -5.24
CA ALA A 309 8.00 26.32 -5.44
C ALA A 309 8.73 25.10 -6.05
N ALA A 310 8.43 23.90 -5.56
CA ALA A 310 8.95 22.63 -6.07
C ALA A 310 8.50 22.37 -7.53
N LEU A 311 7.22 22.61 -7.84
CA LEU A 311 6.66 22.50 -9.19
C LEU A 311 7.45 23.35 -10.20
N LYS A 312 7.77 24.62 -9.87
CA LYS A 312 8.55 25.51 -10.75
C LYS A 312 9.94 24.97 -11.07
N LYS A 313 10.46 24.05 -10.26
CA LYS A 313 11.75 23.37 -10.46
C LYS A 313 11.61 21.99 -11.08
N GLY A 314 10.39 21.59 -11.47
CA GLY A 314 10.11 20.28 -12.07
C GLY A 314 10.05 19.13 -11.07
N ILE A 315 9.98 19.44 -9.77
CA ILE A 315 9.93 18.46 -8.69
C ILE A 315 8.49 18.00 -8.49
N PHE A 316 8.26 16.70 -8.49
CA PHE A 316 6.94 16.12 -8.23
C PHE A 316 6.69 16.02 -6.73
N VAL A 317 5.50 16.43 -6.27
CA VAL A 317 5.13 16.40 -4.86
C VAL A 317 3.92 15.48 -4.66
N ALA A 318 4.11 14.44 -3.85
CA ALA A 318 3.04 13.59 -3.36
C ALA A 318 2.74 13.94 -1.90
N CYS A 319 1.46 14.07 -1.57
CA CYS A 319 1.00 14.22 -0.18
C CYS A 319 -0.10 13.21 0.15
N SER A 320 -0.16 12.80 1.41
CA SER A 320 -1.28 12.02 1.94
C SER A 320 -2.59 12.84 1.93
N ALA A 321 -3.72 12.19 1.67
CA ALA A 321 -5.04 12.84 1.65
C ALA A 321 -5.59 13.18 3.05
N GLY A 322 -5.04 12.58 4.11
CA GLY A 322 -5.57 12.66 5.47
C GLY A 322 -6.35 11.41 5.89
N ASN A 323 -6.51 11.23 7.19
CA ASN A 323 -7.18 10.08 7.81
C ASN A 323 -8.50 10.49 8.51
N GLY A 324 -9.16 11.54 8.03
CA GLY A 324 -10.37 12.12 8.63
C GLY A 324 -11.67 11.68 7.96
N GLY A 325 -11.63 10.66 7.11
CA GLY A 325 -12.83 10.06 6.51
C GLY A 325 -13.75 9.42 7.56
N PRO A 326 -14.91 8.87 7.14
CA PRO A 326 -15.35 8.65 5.76
C PRO A 326 -16.23 9.77 5.20
N HIS A 327 -16.52 10.84 5.96
CA HIS A 327 -17.34 11.94 5.48
C HIS A 327 -16.65 12.72 4.34
N GLY A 328 -17.42 13.27 3.40
CA GLY A 328 -16.87 14.16 2.38
C GLY A 328 -16.35 15.49 2.93
N TYR A 329 -15.56 16.19 2.12
CA TYR A 329 -14.88 17.44 2.49
C TYR A 329 -13.88 17.29 3.66
N THR A 330 -13.34 16.10 3.86
CA THR A 330 -12.38 15.78 4.93
C THR A 330 -10.93 15.72 4.42
N MET A 331 -10.74 15.87 3.11
CA MET A 331 -9.42 15.78 2.49
C MET A 331 -8.54 17.00 2.80
N LEU A 332 -7.24 16.73 2.88
CA LEU A 332 -6.17 17.71 3.07
C LEU A 332 -5.22 17.69 1.87
N ASN A 333 -4.42 18.74 1.72
CA ASN A 333 -3.42 18.87 0.65
C ASN A 333 -4.09 18.97 -0.75
N GLY A 334 -5.18 19.74 -0.85
CA GLY A 334 -6.03 19.81 -2.05
C GLY A 334 -5.52 20.69 -3.19
N ALA A 335 -4.36 21.33 -3.05
CA ALA A 335 -3.84 22.22 -4.09
C ALA A 335 -3.65 21.50 -5.44
N PRO A 336 -4.04 22.12 -6.59
CA PRO A 336 -3.99 21.45 -7.90
C PRO A 336 -2.59 21.05 -8.38
N TRP A 337 -1.51 21.55 -7.79
CA TRP A 337 -0.14 21.16 -8.15
C TRP A 337 0.45 20.07 -7.25
N ILE A 338 -0.30 19.60 -6.25
CA ILE A 338 0.04 18.44 -5.41
C ILE A 338 -0.64 17.20 -5.99
N THR A 339 0.02 16.05 -5.94
CA THR A 339 -0.62 14.74 -6.14
C THR A 339 -1.07 14.20 -4.78
N THR A 340 -2.37 14.17 -4.53
CA THR A 340 -2.97 13.81 -3.25
C THR A 340 -3.46 12.36 -3.28
N VAL A 341 -3.03 11.56 -2.31
CA VAL A 341 -3.14 10.10 -2.38
C VAL A 341 -4.05 9.54 -1.28
N GLY A 342 -5.13 8.87 -1.68
CA GLY A 342 -6.02 8.13 -0.78
C GLY A 342 -5.44 6.76 -0.39
N ALA A 343 -5.96 6.14 0.66
CA ALA A 343 -5.50 4.84 1.16
C ALA A 343 -6.43 3.71 0.73
N GLY A 344 -5.88 2.74 0.01
CA GLY A 344 -6.54 1.50 -0.38
C GLY A 344 -5.99 0.28 0.36
N THR A 345 -6.81 -0.77 0.48
CA THR A 345 -6.37 -2.07 0.99
C THR A 345 -5.54 -2.83 -0.03
N VAL A 346 -4.81 -3.83 0.45
CA VAL A 346 -4.20 -4.87 -0.38
C VAL A 346 -4.93 -6.19 -0.18
N ASP A 347 -4.72 -7.17 -1.06
CA ASP A 347 -5.26 -8.53 -0.94
C ASP A 347 -4.48 -9.38 0.09
N ARG A 348 -4.17 -8.80 1.26
CA ARG A 348 -3.52 -9.48 2.39
C ARG A 348 -4.35 -9.28 3.65
N GLN A 349 -4.49 -10.34 4.43
CA GLN A 349 -5.13 -10.33 5.74
C GLN A 349 -4.24 -11.01 6.77
N PHE A 350 -4.15 -10.40 7.95
CA PHE A 350 -3.48 -10.94 9.13
C PHE A 350 -4.52 -11.67 9.97
N ALA A 351 -4.32 -12.96 10.22
CA ALA A 351 -5.40 -13.84 10.57
C ALA A 351 -5.04 -14.89 11.64
N ALA A 352 -6.10 -15.46 12.18
CA ALA A 352 -6.11 -16.70 12.93
C ALA A 352 -7.14 -17.67 12.35
N HIS A 353 -6.85 -18.96 12.42
CA HIS A 353 -7.83 -20.01 12.10
C HIS A 353 -8.58 -20.41 13.36
N ILE A 354 -9.91 -20.37 13.29
CA ILE A 354 -10.82 -20.73 14.37
C ILE A 354 -11.49 -22.04 13.99
N THR A 355 -11.18 -23.12 14.69
CA THR A 355 -11.84 -24.42 14.50
C THR A 355 -12.80 -24.68 15.65
N LEU A 356 -14.09 -24.85 15.33
CA LEU A 356 -15.12 -25.18 16.32
C LEU A 356 -14.91 -26.62 16.85
N GLY A 357 -15.39 -26.90 18.05
CA GLY A 357 -15.16 -28.18 18.73
C GLY A 357 -15.74 -29.42 18.03
N ASP A 358 -16.60 -29.24 17.03
CA ASP A 358 -17.04 -30.33 16.14
C ASP A 358 -15.93 -30.80 15.18
N GLY A 359 -14.88 -30.01 14.98
CA GLY A 359 -13.78 -30.26 14.05
C GLY A 359 -14.17 -30.18 12.58
N ILE A 360 -15.41 -29.80 12.27
CA ILE A 360 -15.97 -29.75 10.91
C ILE A 360 -15.84 -28.34 10.35
N MET A 361 -16.08 -27.33 11.18
CA MET A 361 -16.08 -25.94 10.74
C MET A 361 -14.79 -25.23 11.14
N THR A 362 -14.09 -24.68 10.15
CA THR A 362 -12.96 -23.77 10.36
C THR A 362 -13.27 -22.43 9.70
N LEU A 363 -13.21 -21.38 10.51
CA LEU A 363 -13.40 -19.99 10.11
C LEU A 363 -12.05 -19.28 10.14
N THR A 364 -11.99 -18.15 9.45
CA THR A 364 -10.82 -17.28 9.45
C THR A 364 -11.25 -15.94 10.03
N GLY A 365 -10.57 -15.52 11.08
CA GLY A 365 -10.76 -14.19 11.64
C GLY A 365 -9.47 -13.37 11.58
N GLN A 366 -9.60 -12.07 11.75
CA GLN A 366 -8.52 -11.11 11.71
C GLN A 366 -7.88 -10.92 13.09
N THR A 367 -6.55 -10.84 13.12
CA THR A 367 -5.80 -10.58 14.35
C THR A 367 -4.37 -10.15 14.05
N PHE A 368 -3.82 -9.34 14.98
CA PHE A 368 -2.43 -8.92 15.00
C PHE A 368 -1.70 -9.37 16.28
N TYR A 369 -2.30 -10.29 17.04
CA TYR A 369 -1.73 -10.74 18.31
C TYR A 369 -0.32 -11.30 18.06
N PRO A 370 0.73 -10.70 18.64
CA PRO A 370 2.09 -10.88 18.16
C PRO A 370 2.72 -12.22 18.57
N GLU A 371 2.09 -12.99 19.45
CA GLU A 371 2.62 -14.29 19.85
C GLU A 371 2.05 -15.42 18.98
N ASN A 372 2.94 -16.33 18.56
CA ASN A 372 2.55 -17.56 17.88
C ASN A 372 1.91 -18.55 18.86
N LEU A 373 0.62 -18.32 19.12
CA LEU A 373 -0.17 -19.07 20.06
C LEU A 373 -1.05 -20.10 19.33
N PHE A 374 -1.10 -21.31 19.88
CA PHE A 374 -2.11 -22.30 19.52
C PHE A 374 -2.91 -22.71 20.75
N VAL A 375 -4.19 -22.37 20.74
CA VAL A 375 -5.15 -22.76 21.76
C VAL A 375 -5.93 -23.96 21.25
N SER A 376 -5.93 -25.06 22.01
CA SER A 376 -6.56 -26.32 21.57
C SER A 376 -7.72 -26.71 22.47
N ARG A 377 -8.89 -26.99 21.86
CA ARG A 377 -10.10 -27.53 22.50
C ARG A 377 -10.45 -26.85 23.83
N THR A 378 -10.34 -25.53 23.85
CA THR A 378 -10.60 -24.72 25.04
C THR A 378 -12.10 -24.44 25.14
N PRO A 379 -12.72 -24.52 26.33
CA PRO A 379 -14.13 -24.17 26.49
C PRO A 379 -14.40 -22.74 26.03
N ILE A 380 -15.53 -22.52 25.38
CA ILE A 380 -15.95 -21.18 24.94
C ILE A 380 -17.18 -20.72 25.73
N TYR A 381 -17.15 -19.47 26.19
CA TYR A 381 -18.22 -18.81 26.94
C TYR A 381 -18.99 -17.83 26.06
N PHE A 382 -20.31 -17.78 26.22
CA PHE A 382 -21.19 -16.77 25.64
C PHE A 382 -22.23 -16.36 26.69
N GLY A 383 -22.46 -15.06 26.84
CA GLY A 383 -23.34 -14.46 27.85
C GLY A 383 -24.85 -14.65 27.63
N SER A 384 -25.28 -15.80 27.10
CA SER A 384 -26.63 -16.05 26.61
C SER A 384 -27.73 -15.62 27.59
N GLY A 385 -28.69 -14.84 27.09
CA GLY A 385 -29.84 -14.37 27.88
C GLY A 385 -29.58 -13.07 28.64
N ASN A 386 -28.40 -12.47 28.51
CA ASN A 386 -28.09 -11.14 29.01
C ASN A 386 -27.31 -10.35 27.94
N ARG A 387 -27.98 -9.41 27.28
CA ARG A 387 -27.40 -8.64 26.16
C ARG A 387 -26.06 -8.00 26.49
N SER A 388 -25.90 -7.45 27.69
CA SER A 388 -24.64 -6.81 28.11
C SER A 388 -23.49 -7.81 28.18
N LYS A 389 -23.76 -9.04 28.63
CA LYS A 389 -22.79 -10.15 28.63
C LYS A 389 -22.59 -10.77 27.25
N GLU A 390 -23.61 -10.74 26.38
CA GLU A 390 -23.50 -11.20 24.99
C GLU A 390 -22.58 -10.30 24.17
N LEU A 391 -22.61 -8.99 24.44
CA LEU A 391 -21.75 -7.97 23.83
C LEU A 391 -20.37 -7.87 24.48
N CYS A 392 -20.18 -8.49 25.66
CA CYS A 392 -18.99 -8.32 26.49
C CYS A 392 -18.75 -6.86 26.89
N ASP A 393 -19.81 -6.14 27.29
CA ASP A 393 -19.70 -4.76 27.74
C ASP A 393 -18.70 -4.64 28.91
N TRP A 394 -18.12 -3.46 29.05
CA TRP A 394 -17.19 -3.14 30.14
C TRP A 394 -17.76 -3.56 31.52
N ASN A 395 -16.98 -4.34 32.27
CA ASN A 395 -17.34 -4.89 33.58
C ASN A 395 -18.63 -5.75 33.61
N SER A 396 -19.13 -6.24 32.47
CA SER A 396 -20.32 -7.11 32.43
C SER A 396 -20.01 -8.58 32.73
N LEU A 397 -18.77 -9.02 32.48
CA LEU A 397 -18.34 -10.41 32.57
C LEU A 397 -17.89 -10.76 33.99
N ASP A 398 -18.42 -11.87 34.53
CA ASP A 398 -17.99 -12.40 35.81
C ASP A 398 -16.72 -13.25 35.64
N HIS A 399 -15.63 -12.89 36.34
CA HIS A 399 -14.34 -13.62 36.27
C HIS A 399 -14.49 -15.14 36.48
N LYS A 400 -15.40 -15.57 37.35
CA LYS A 400 -15.66 -17.00 37.62
C LYS A 400 -16.23 -17.74 36.41
N ASP A 401 -16.94 -17.04 35.53
CA ASP A 401 -17.59 -17.63 34.37
C ASP A 401 -16.63 -17.75 33.18
N VAL A 402 -15.63 -16.86 33.10
CA VAL A 402 -14.72 -16.74 31.93
C VAL A 402 -13.30 -17.26 32.18
N ALA A 403 -12.87 -17.39 33.44
CA ALA A 403 -11.53 -17.87 33.77
C ALA A 403 -11.23 -19.24 33.12
N GLY A 404 -10.11 -19.32 32.40
CA GLY A 404 -9.67 -20.54 31.71
C GLY A 404 -10.47 -20.88 30.44
N LYS A 405 -11.26 -19.94 29.91
CA LYS A 405 -12.08 -20.12 28.70
C LYS A 405 -11.69 -19.11 27.62
N PHE A 406 -12.11 -19.38 26.39
CA PHE A 406 -12.27 -18.35 25.37
C PHE A 406 -13.64 -17.70 25.53
N ILE A 407 -13.77 -16.41 25.21
CA ILE A 407 -15.09 -15.74 25.16
C ILE A 407 -15.52 -15.51 23.71
N PHE A 408 -16.83 -15.51 23.47
CA PHE A 408 -17.43 -15.02 22.24
C PHE A 408 -18.27 -13.78 22.54
N CYS A 409 -18.00 -12.69 21.85
CA CYS A 409 -18.68 -11.42 21.96
C CYS A 409 -19.42 -11.15 20.65
N ASP A 410 -20.74 -10.98 20.75
CA ASP A 410 -21.64 -10.79 19.62
C ASP A 410 -21.63 -9.33 19.14
N HIS A 411 -22.12 -9.10 17.93
CA HIS A 411 -22.22 -7.75 17.35
C HIS A 411 -23.41 -6.95 17.92
N ASP A 412 -23.32 -5.62 17.88
CA ASP A 412 -24.42 -4.74 18.23
C ASP A 412 -25.22 -4.22 17.02
N ASP A 413 -26.53 -4.46 17.01
CA ASP A 413 -27.45 -4.03 15.95
C ASP A 413 -27.85 -2.54 16.05
N GLY A 414 -27.56 -1.88 17.18
CA GLY A 414 -28.20 -0.62 17.58
C GLY A 414 -27.36 0.66 17.44
N SER A 415 -26.03 0.57 17.43
CA SER A 415 -25.10 1.69 17.25
C SER A 415 -23.67 1.18 17.49
N SER A 416 -22.66 1.72 16.82
CA SER A 416 -21.23 1.45 17.08
C SER A 416 -20.74 2.00 18.44
N VAL A 417 -21.53 1.82 19.51
CA VAL A 417 -21.21 2.20 20.89
C VAL A 417 -20.25 1.19 21.55
N PHE A 418 -19.56 0.37 20.76
CA PHE A 418 -18.44 -0.46 21.18
C PHE A 418 -17.23 0.36 21.69
N ARG A 419 -17.26 1.70 21.66
CA ARG A 419 -16.09 2.59 21.79
C ARG A 419 -16.40 3.90 22.53
N LYS A 420 -16.47 3.85 23.86
CA LYS A 420 -16.22 5.06 24.67
C LYS A 420 -15.22 4.84 25.80
N GLU A 421 -14.93 3.59 26.17
CA GLU A 421 -13.92 3.28 27.21
C GLU A 421 -12.90 2.20 26.79
N THR A 422 -13.25 1.30 25.87
CA THR A 422 -12.32 0.40 25.14
C THR A 422 -11.31 1.17 24.27
N ASP A 423 -11.58 2.43 23.93
CA ASP A 423 -10.62 3.30 23.20
C ASP A 423 -9.33 3.58 23.99
N ARG A 424 -9.32 3.37 25.31
CA ARG A 424 -8.11 3.57 26.13
C ARG A 424 -7.33 2.28 26.41
N TYR A 425 -7.99 1.12 26.39
CA TYR A 425 -7.40 -0.14 26.85
C TYR A 425 -7.74 -1.39 26.02
N GLY A 426 -8.42 -1.27 24.86
CA GLY A 426 -8.86 -2.40 24.02
C GLY A 426 -9.77 -3.43 24.73
N PRO A 427 -10.08 -4.58 24.11
CA PRO A 427 -11.04 -5.55 24.65
C PRO A 427 -10.52 -6.22 25.93
N ASP A 428 -11.05 -5.82 27.09
CA ASP A 428 -10.81 -6.53 28.35
C ASP A 428 -11.62 -7.83 28.38
N ILE A 429 -10.92 -8.96 28.47
CA ILE A 429 -11.53 -10.29 28.53
C ILE A 429 -11.66 -10.84 29.96
N ALA A 430 -11.52 -9.99 30.98
CA ALA A 430 -11.84 -10.26 32.39
C ALA A 430 -11.18 -11.54 32.96
N GLY A 431 -9.94 -11.83 32.55
CA GLY A 431 -9.19 -13.03 32.97
C GLY A 431 -9.41 -14.28 32.10
N ALA A 432 -10.11 -14.17 30.98
CA ALA A 432 -10.19 -15.23 29.97
C ALA A 432 -8.83 -15.49 29.29
N ILE A 433 -8.72 -16.63 28.61
CA ILE A 433 -7.52 -17.00 27.83
C ILE A 433 -7.42 -16.13 26.56
N GLY A 434 -8.56 -15.82 25.94
CA GLY A 434 -8.67 -15.05 24.71
C GLY A 434 -10.13 -14.80 24.34
N GLY A 435 -10.39 -14.12 23.22
CA GLY A 435 -11.74 -13.77 22.78
C GLY A 435 -11.93 -13.82 21.26
N ILE A 436 -13.15 -14.11 20.84
CA ILE A 436 -13.62 -13.98 19.46
C ILE A 436 -14.71 -12.92 19.45
N PHE A 437 -14.54 -11.88 18.64
CA PHE A 437 -15.46 -10.75 18.55
C PHE A 437 -16.07 -10.72 17.15
N SER A 438 -17.40 -10.64 17.09
CA SER A 438 -18.15 -10.46 15.87
C SER A 438 -18.16 -8.97 15.49
N GLU A 439 -17.27 -8.55 14.59
CA GLU A 439 -17.05 -7.15 14.23
C GLU A 439 -16.61 -7.02 12.76
N ASP A 440 -17.26 -6.14 12.01
CA ASP A 440 -16.97 -5.83 10.61
C ASP A 440 -16.40 -4.40 10.43
N ASP A 441 -16.36 -3.59 11.49
CA ASP A 441 -15.84 -2.24 11.45
C ASP A 441 -14.30 -2.21 11.43
N GLY A 442 -13.76 -1.65 10.36
CA GLY A 442 -12.32 -1.49 10.16
C GLY A 442 -11.62 -0.66 11.22
N GLU A 443 -12.36 0.14 12.01
CA GLU A 443 -11.82 0.92 13.13
C GLU A 443 -11.18 0.05 14.22
N PHE A 444 -11.60 -1.22 14.34
CA PHE A 444 -11.07 -2.16 15.33
C PHE A 444 -9.89 -2.99 14.81
N GLU A 445 -9.52 -2.85 13.54
CA GLU A 445 -8.44 -3.60 12.91
C GLU A 445 -7.06 -2.91 13.08
N HIS A 446 -6.82 -2.24 14.21
CA HIS A 446 -5.51 -1.64 14.54
C HIS A 446 -4.67 -2.61 15.39
N PRO A 447 -3.37 -2.82 15.11
CA PRO A 447 -2.52 -3.73 15.87
C PRO A 447 -2.55 -3.51 17.40
N ASP A 448 -2.64 -2.26 17.84
CA ASP A 448 -2.68 -1.88 19.26
C ASP A 448 -3.88 -2.47 20.03
N TYR A 449 -4.96 -2.86 19.35
CA TYR A 449 -6.10 -3.53 19.99
C TYR A 449 -5.86 -5.01 20.29
N PHE A 450 -4.78 -5.60 19.77
CA PHE A 450 -4.48 -7.03 19.88
C PHE A 450 -3.38 -7.32 20.89
N TYR A 451 -3.39 -6.64 22.04
CA TYR A 451 -2.48 -6.93 23.16
C TYR A 451 -2.87 -8.19 23.95
N GLN A 452 -4.06 -8.74 23.67
CA GLN A 452 -4.52 -10.04 24.16
C GLN A 452 -4.83 -10.99 22.99
N PRO A 453 -4.91 -12.32 23.22
CA PRO A 453 -5.29 -13.30 22.21
C PRO A 453 -6.73 -13.14 21.69
N VAL A 454 -6.94 -12.14 20.84
CA VAL A 454 -8.25 -11.73 20.32
C VAL A 454 -8.29 -11.93 18.81
N VAL A 455 -9.46 -12.36 18.32
CA VAL A 455 -9.73 -12.53 16.89
C VAL A 455 -11.04 -11.84 16.55
N LEU A 456 -11.03 -10.97 15.53
CA LEU A 456 -12.23 -10.38 14.95
C LEU A 456 -12.76 -11.28 13.84
N VAL A 457 -14.06 -11.52 13.78
CA VAL A 457 -14.71 -12.25 12.69
C VAL A 457 -15.84 -11.43 12.12
N SER A 458 -16.15 -11.64 10.85
CA SER A 458 -17.29 -10.96 10.23
C SER A 458 -18.58 -11.27 10.98
N THR A 459 -19.56 -10.35 10.95
CA THR A 459 -20.87 -10.54 11.60
C THR A 459 -21.54 -11.84 11.17
N LYS A 460 -21.41 -12.17 9.87
CA LYS A 460 -21.89 -13.43 9.30
C LYS A 460 -21.21 -14.66 9.88
N ASP A 461 -19.89 -14.63 10.09
CA ASP A 461 -19.16 -15.74 10.71
C ASP A 461 -19.45 -15.79 12.22
N GLY A 462 -19.62 -14.64 12.86
CA GLY A 462 -20.09 -14.50 14.24
C GLY A 462 -21.42 -15.20 14.49
N ASP A 463 -22.40 -15.04 13.61
CA ASP A 463 -23.69 -15.73 13.66
C ASP A 463 -23.54 -17.26 13.63
N LEU A 464 -22.59 -17.78 12.84
CA LEU A 464 -22.30 -19.21 12.78
C LEU A 464 -21.71 -19.72 14.10
N ILE A 465 -20.77 -18.96 14.68
CA ILE A 465 -20.16 -19.28 15.98
C ILE A 465 -21.22 -19.23 17.08
N LYS A 466 -22.02 -18.17 17.15
CA LYS A 466 -23.13 -18.03 18.09
C LYS A 466 -24.09 -19.21 18.03
N LYS A 467 -24.50 -19.60 16.82
CA LYS A 467 -25.38 -20.75 16.59
C LYS A 467 -24.75 -22.06 17.05
N TYR A 468 -23.45 -22.25 16.84
CA TYR A 468 -22.72 -23.43 17.32
C TYR A 468 -22.72 -23.49 18.86
N ILE A 469 -22.39 -22.39 19.54
CA ILE A 469 -22.32 -22.32 21.00
C ILE A 469 -23.68 -22.65 21.63
N LEU A 470 -24.76 -22.05 21.11
CA LEU A 470 -26.12 -22.24 21.66
C LEU A 470 -26.67 -23.67 21.47
N ASN A 471 -26.19 -24.41 20.47
CA ASN A 471 -26.67 -25.76 20.17
C ASN A 471 -25.76 -26.89 20.72
N THR A 472 -24.64 -26.54 21.36
CA THR A 472 -23.63 -27.52 21.78
C THR A 472 -23.40 -27.49 23.29
N THR A 473 -23.68 -28.60 23.96
CA THR A 473 -23.31 -28.78 25.37
C THR A 473 -21.79 -28.85 25.50
N ASN A 474 -21.20 -28.03 26.38
CA ASN A 474 -19.75 -27.90 26.56
C ASN A 474 -19.00 -27.56 25.26
N ALA A 475 -19.48 -26.53 24.55
CA ALA A 475 -18.83 -26.00 23.36
C ALA A 475 -17.34 -25.70 23.61
N THR A 476 -16.50 -26.01 22.62
CA THR A 476 -15.06 -25.73 22.66
C THR A 476 -14.60 -25.10 21.34
N VAL A 477 -13.44 -24.47 21.38
CA VAL A 477 -12.79 -23.86 20.21
C VAL A 477 -11.29 -24.14 20.22
N SER A 478 -10.71 -24.24 19.03
CA SER A 478 -9.26 -24.17 18.84
C SER A 478 -8.93 -22.96 17.98
N VAL A 479 -7.90 -22.20 18.35
CA VAL A 479 -7.50 -20.98 17.67
C VAL A 479 -6.00 -21.03 17.37
N GLU A 480 -5.64 -20.87 16.11
CA GLU A 480 -4.25 -20.86 15.63
C GLU A 480 -3.90 -19.47 15.09
N PHE A 481 -3.04 -18.74 15.82
CA PHE A 481 -2.60 -17.38 15.49
C PHE A 481 -1.42 -17.38 14.48
N GLY A 482 -0.94 -16.20 14.09
CA GLY A 482 0.24 -16.08 13.24
C GLY A 482 0.02 -16.42 11.76
N LYS A 483 -1.20 -16.28 11.23
CA LYS A 483 -1.50 -16.57 9.81
C LYS A 483 -1.46 -15.30 8.96
N THR A 484 -0.89 -15.43 7.77
CA THR A 484 -0.97 -14.40 6.72
C THR A 484 -1.65 -14.99 5.49
N ILE A 485 -2.78 -14.42 5.12
CA ILE A 485 -3.59 -14.87 3.99
C ILE A 485 -3.42 -13.87 2.86
N LEU A 486 -3.14 -14.37 1.65
CA LEU A 486 -3.00 -13.57 0.44
C LEU A 486 -4.12 -13.90 -0.56
N GLY A 487 -4.43 -12.97 -1.46
CA GLY A 487 -5.51 -13.12 -2.43
C GLY A 487 -6.90 -12.92 -1.85
N THR A 488 -7.01 -12.16 -0.74
CA THR A 488 -8.32 -11.81 -0.17
C THR A 488 -9.13 -10.95 -1.12
N LYS A 489 -10.46 -11.10 -1.05
CA LYS A 489 -11.40 -10.43 -1.95
C LYS A 489 -12.54 -9.79 -1.15
N PRO A 490 -13.03 -8.60 -1.55
CA PRO A 490 -12.49 -7.75 -2.61
C PRO A 490 -11.24 -6.98 -2.16
N ALA A 491 -10.31 -6.73 -3.09
CA ALA A 491 -9.20 -5.80 -2.91
C ALA A 491 -8.80 -5.16 -4.26
N PRO A 492 -8.47 -3.85 -4.29
CA PRO A 492 -8.45 -2.93 -3.15
C PRO A 492 -9.86 -2.47 -2.76
N LYS A 493 -10.04 -2.12 -1.48
CA LYS A 493 -11.15 -1.31 -0.94
C LYS A 493 -10.61 0.07 -0.57
N VAL A 494 -11.42 1.12 -0.55
CA VAL A 494 -11.05 2.39 0.08
C VAL A 494 -11.07 2.20 1.60
N ALA A 495 -9.97 2.54 2.28
CA ALA A 495 -9.87 2.40 3.73
C ALA A 495 -10.87 3.33 4.45
N TYR A 496 -11.44 2.86 5.56
CA TYR A 496 -12.49 3.58 6.31
C TYR A 496 -12.07 5.00 6.70
N PHE A 497 -10.82 5.19 7.15
CA PHE A 497 -10.28 6.49 7.56
C PHE A 497 -9.88 7.39 6.40
N SER A 498 -9.73 6.88 5.17
CA SER A 498 -9.17 7.66 4.06
C SER A 498 -10.06 8.88 3.82
N SER A 499 -9.51 10.08 3.93
CA SER A 499 -10.26 11.32 3.72
C SER A 499 -10.86 11.40 2.31
N ARG A 500 -12.05 11.99 2.19
CA ARG A 500 -12.85 12.04 0.97
C ARG A 500 -12.96 13.46 0.41
N GLY A 501 -13.06 13.56 -0.91
CA GLY A 501 -13.37 14.82 -1.59
C GLY A 501 -14.83 15.27 -1.41
N PRO A 502 -15.22 16.36 -2.08
CA PRO A 502 -14.38 17.31 -2.80
C PRO A 502 -13.42 18.09 -1.88
N ASP A 503 -12.41 18.75 -2.46
CA ASP A 503 -11.57 19.69 -1.71
C ASP A 503 -12.35 20.94 -1.27
N LEU A 504 -12.10 21.44 -0.07
CA LEU A 504 -12.77 22.61 0.49
C LEU A 504 -12.37 23.93 -0.19
N ARG A 505 -11.16 24.02 -0.76
CA ARG A 505 -10.60 25.29 -1.29
C ARG A 505 -10.67 25.37 -2.80
N SER A 506 -10.69 24.23 -3.47
CA SER A 506 -10.64 24.04 -4.91
C SER A 506 -11.56 22.86 -5.31
N PRO A 507 -12.86 22.93 -5.02
CA PRO A 507 -13.80 21.82 -5.29
C PRO A 507 -13.97 21.53 -6.79
N TRP A 508 -13.52 22.41 -7.67
CA TRP A 508 -13.53 22.23 -9.14
C TRP A 508 -12.40 21.34 -9.67
N ILE A 509 -11.52 20.84 -8.81
CA ILE A 509 -10.48 19.86 -9.14
C ILE A 509 -10.73 18.61 -8.29
N LEU A 510 -10.75 17.44 -8.93
CA LEU A 510 -11.07 16.19 -8.23
C LEU A 510 -9.96 15.85 -7.24
N LYS A 511 -10.37 15.51 -6.02
CA LYS A 511 -9.48 14.98 -4.98
C LYS A 511 -10.17 13.83 -4.21
N PRO A 512 -9.42 12.84 -3.69
CA PRO A 512 -7.98 12.62 -3.94
C PRO A 512 -7.72 12.36 -5.44
N ASP A 513 -6.48 12.46 -5.88
CA ASP A 513 -6.15 12.22 -7.30
C ASP A 513 -6.18 10.73 -7.64
N ILE A 514 -5.72 9.90 -6.70
CA ILE A 514 -5.48 8.48 -6.92
C ILE A 514 -5.51 7.71 -5.59
N LEU A 515 -5.80 6.42 -5.67
CA LEU A 515 -5.75 5.47 -4.58
C LEU A 515 -4.46 4.62 -4.66
N ALA A 516 -3.80 4.38 -3.53
CA ALA A 516 -2.64 3.49 -3.44
C ALA A 516 -2.63 2.70 -2.12
N PRO A 517 -1.83 1.61 -2.00
CA PRO A 517 -1.79 0.78 -0.80
C PRO A 517 -1.46 1.59 0.47
N GLY A 518 -2.37 1.60 1.44
CA GLY A 518 -2.22 2.35 2.69
C GLY A 518 -2.83 1.67 3.92
N TYR A 519 -3.27 0.42 3.80
CA TYR A 519 -3.90 -0.33 4.88
C TYR A 519 -3.09 -1.58 5.21
N HIS A 520 -2.67 -1.70 6.48
CA HIS A 520 -1.81 -2.75 7.03
C HIS A 520 -0.52 -3.00 6.23
N ILE A 521 0.25 -1.94 6.05
CA ILE A 521 1.50 -1.95 5.30
C ILE A 521 2.65 -2.31 6.23
N LEU A 522 3.43 -3.32 5.84
CA LEU A 522 4.65 -3.73 6.54
C LEU A 522 5.84 -2.95 5.97
N ALA A 523 6.57 -2.21 6.80
CA ALA A 523 7.82 -1.55 6.42
C ALA A 523 8.75 -1.38 7.64
N ALA A 524 9.95 -0.85 7.43
CA ALA A 524 10.95 -0.73 8.48
C ALA A 524 10.48 0.19 9.62
N TRP A 525 10.95 -0.11 10.83
CA TRP A 525 10.61 0.60 12.06
C TRP A 525 11.85 0.86 12.92
N VAL A 526 11.65 1.62 14.01
CA VAL A 526 12.67 1.84 15.04
C VAL A 526 12.69 0.65 16.02
N PRO A 527 13.80 -0.11 16.13
CA PRO A 527 13.82 -1.37 16.88
C PRO A 527 14.04 -1.20 18.38
N ASN A 528 14.18 0.02 18.87
CA ASN A 528 14.48 0.34 20.26
C ASN A 528 13.33 1.04 20.98
N ARG A 529 12.10 0.91 20.45
CA ARG A 529 10.88 1.49 21.02
C ARG A 529 9.78 0.43 21.10
N ALA A 530 9.03 0.50 22.20
CA ALA A 530 7.83 -0.30 22.40
C ALA A 530 6.89 -0.10 21.21
N PHE A 531 6.41 -1.19 20.63
CA PHE A 531 5.49 -1.14 19.50
C PHE A 531 4.27 -2.01 19.75
N ALA A 532 4.43 -3.33 19.81
CA ALA A 532 3.29 -4.23 19.98
C ALA A 532 3.01 -4.45 21.47
N PRO A 533 1.89 -3.93 22.00
CA PRO A 533 1.50 -4.22 23.38
C PRO A 533 1.22 -5.70 23.55
N ILE A 534 1.55 -6.23 24.72
CA ILE A 534 1.18 -7.57 25.18
C ILE A 534 0.60 -7.45 26.60
N ARG A 535 0.19 -8.57 27.19
CA ARG A 535 -0.37 -8.58 28.56
C ARG A 535 0.61 -8.01 29.59
N ASP A 536 0.05 -7.57 30.72
CA ASP A 536 0.79 -7.07 31.90
C ASP A 536 1.58 -5.76 31.67
N ASP A 537 1.05 -4.88 30.82
CA ASP A 537 1.64 -3.58 30.44
C ASP A 537 3.05 -3.71 29.82
N ASP A 538 3.36 -4.85 29.22
CA ASP A 538 4.62 -5.12 28.53
C ASP A 538 4.48 -4.90 27.01
N TYR A 539 5.61 -4.74 26.32
CA TYR A 539 5.65 -4.43 24.90
C TYR A 539 6.76 -5.17 24.18
N LEU A 540 6.49 -5.58 22.95
CA LEU A 540 7.48 -6.14 22.05
C LEU A 540 8.07 -5.06 21.14
N LEU A 541 9.36 -5.21 20.88
CA LEU A 541 10.13 -4.40 19.94
C LEU A 541 10.10 -5.06 18.56
N THR A 542 10.12 -4.26 17.49
CA THR A 542 10.20 -4.78 16.13
C THR A 542 11.05 -3.91 15.21
N GLU A 543 11.76 -4.54 14.27
CA GLU A 543 12.44 -3.87 13.17
C GLU A 543 11.50 -3.54 12.00
N TYR A 544 10.32 -4.18 11.97
CA TYR A 544 9.32 -4.01 10.92
C TYR A 544 7.91 -3.95 11.51
N ALA A 545 7.20 -2.87 11.22
CA ALA A 545 5.90 -2.58 11.78
C ALA A 545 4.80 -2.65 10.71
N ILE A 546 3.63 -3.10 11.12
CA ILE A 546 2.40 -2.99 10.33
C ILE A 546 1.66 -1.75 10.80
N ILE A 547 1.46 -0.78 9.91
CA ILE A 547 0.65 0.40 10.20
C ILE A 547 -0.26 0.75 9.01
N SER A 548 -1.27 1.56 9.28
CA SER A 548 -2.27 2.01 8.32
C SER A 548 -2.33 3.53 8.30
N GLY A 549 -2.58 4.09 7.12
CA GLY A 549 -2.75 5.52 6.92
C GLY A 549 -2.59 5.92 5.47
N THR A 550 -3.14 7.08 5.09
CA THR A 550 -2.77 7.75 3.83
C THR A 550 -1.29 8.14 3.83
N SER A 551 -0.66 8.21 5.00
CA SER A 551 0.78 8.27 5.18
C SER A 551 1.55 7.11 4.56
N MET A 552 0.95 5.93 4.44
CA MET A 552 1.59 4.77 3.80
C MET A 552 1.27 4.73 2.29
N SER A 553 0.15 5.28 1.84
CA SER A 553 -0.19 5.35 0.42
C SER A 553 0.60 6.43 -0.33
N CYS A 554 0.88 7.56 0.31
CA CYS A 554 1.74 8.62 -0.22
C CYS A 554 3.11 8.12 -0.73
N PRO A 555 3.94 7.41 0.07
CA PRO A 555 5.24 6.91 -0.37
C PRO A 555 5.13 5.83 -1.46
N HIS A 556 4.01 5.10 -1.56
CA HIS A 556 3.77 4.21 -2.71
C HIS A 556 3.68 5.02 -4.01
N ALA A 557 2.87 6.08 -4.03
CA ALA A 557 2.73 6.96 -5.17
C ALA A 557 4.05 7.71 -5.50
N ALA A 558 4.76 8.20 -4.49
CA ALA A 558 6.06 8.86 -4.66
C ALA A 558 7.11 7.90 -5.26
N GLY A 559 7.13 6.65 -4.81
CA GLY A 559 8.00 5.62 -5.37
C GLY A 559 7.67 5.30 -6.82
N VAL A 560 6.39 5.18 -7.20
CA VAL A 560 6.01 5.01 -8.62
C VAL A 560 6.40 6.23 -9.45
N ALA A 561 6.16 7.44 -8.94
CA ALA A 561 6.59 8.67 -9.60
C ALA A 561 8.11 8.72 -9.81
N ALA A 562 8.90 8.21 -8.87
CA ALA A 562 10.35 8.07 -9.02
C ALA A 562 10.72 7.09 -10.15
N LEU A 563 10.04 5.94 -10.23
CA LEU A 563 10.26 4.98 -11.33
C LEU A 563 9.90 5.60 -12.70
N LEU A 564 8.78 6.33 -12.80
CA LEU A 564 8.36 7.02 -14.02
C LEU A 564 9.35 8.12 -14.41
N ARG A 565 9.80 8.92 -13.44
CA ARG A 565 10.84 9.94 -13.65
C ARG A 565 12.15 9.35 -14.17
N ALA A 566 12.52 8.15 -13.73
CA ALA A 566 13.73 7.47 -14.19
C ALA A 566 13.74 7.17 -15.70
N ILE A 567 12.58 6.86 -16.29
CA ILE A 567 12.45 6.56 -17.73
C ILE A 567 12.01 7.77 -18.56
N HIS A 568 11.29 8.72 -17.95
CA HIS A 568 10.76 9.92 -18.59
C HIS A 568 11.29 11.17 -17.89
N ARG A 569 12.60 11.41 -18.01
CA ARG A 569 13.28 12.49 -17.27
C ARG A 569 12.78 13.89 -17.62
N ASP A 570 12.27 14.06 -18.83
CA ASP A 570 11.75 15.31 -19.40
C ASP A 570 10.30 15.61 -19.00
N TRP A 571 9.54 14.64 -18.46
CA TRP A 571 8.13 14.87 -18.13
C TRP A 571 7.96 15.93 -17.04
N SER A 572 6.95 16.78 -17.16
CA SER A 572 6.61 17.67 -16.04
C SER A 572 6.05 16.85 -14.85
N PRO A 573 6.01 17.42 -13.64
CA PRO A 573 5.24 16.84 -12.54
C PRO A 573 3.78 16.55 -12.90
N ALA A 574 3.15 17.42 -13.72
CA ALA A 574 1.78 17.24 -14.16
C ALA A 574 1.62 16.07 -15.14
N ALA A 575 2.59 15.86 -16.04
CA ALA A 575 2.61 14.72 -16.94
C ALA A 575 2.76 13.38 -16.19
N ILE A 576 3.63 13.32 -15.17
CA ILE A 576 3.76 12.13 -14.30
C ILE A 576 2.43 11.86 -13.58
N ARG A 577 1.81 12.88 -12.96
CA ARG A 577 0.51 12.74 -12.30
C ARG A 577 -0.55 12.28 -13.30
N SER A 578 -0.58 12.87 -14.49
CA SER A 578 -1.53 12.50 -15.53
C SER A 578 -1.38 11.04 -15.91
N ALA A 579 -0.15 10.56 -16.14
CA ALA A 579 0.09 9.16 -16.49
C ALA A 579 -0.44 8.22 -15.40
N MET A 580 -0.17 8.52 -14.13
CA MET A 580 -0.66 7.72 -13.00
C MET A 580 -2.20 7.71 -12.93
N MET A 581 -2.84 8.87 -13.10
CA MET A 581 -4.29 9.00 -13.02
C MET A 581 -5.01 8.33 -14.19
N THR A 582 -4.57 8.59 -15.43
CA THR A 582 -5.31 8.14 -16.62
C THR A 582 -5.22 6.64 -16.88
N THR A 583 -4.23 5.97 -16.28
CA THR A 583 -4.01 4.53 -16.39
C THR A 583 -4.42 3.74 -15.15
N ALA A 584 -4.86 4.42 -14.08
CA ALA A 584 -5.37 3.77 -12.87
C ALA A 584 -6.50 2.79 -13.20
N TYR A 585 -6.85 1.88 -12.30
CA TYR A 585 -8.01 0.98 -12.46
C TYR A 585 -9.07 1.22 -11.38
N THR A 586 -10.34 1.00 -11.72
CA THR A 586 -11.48 1.20 -10.80
C THR A 586 -12.10 -0.12 -10.33
N LYS A 587 -11.56 -1.25 -10.77
CA LYS A 587 -12.07 -2.58 -10.42
C LYS A 587 -11.24 -3.25 -9.33
N ASP A 588 -11.90 -3.96 -8.44
CA ASP A 588 -11.23 -4.86 -7.50
C ASP A 588 -10.89 -6.22 -8.14
N ASN A 589 -10.19 -7.06 -7.38
CA ASN A 589 -9.82 -8.41 -7.76
C ASN A 589 -10.98 -9.44 -7.73
N ALA A 590 -12.20 -9.00 -7.44
CA ALA A 590 -13.46 -9.72 -7.59
C ALA A 590 -14.27 -9.23 -8.82
N ASP A 591 -13.66 -8.41 -9.67
CA ASP A 591 -14.24 -7.78 -10.86
C ASP A 591 -15.37 -6.77 -10.57
N GLY A 592 -15.58 -6.42 -9.29
CA GLY A 592 -16.47 -5.36 -8.82
C GLY A 592 -15.82 -3.97 -8.95
N VAL A 593 -16.61 -2.91 -8.76
CA VAL A 593 -16.05 -1.55 -8.57
C VAL A 593 -15.42 -1.50 -7.17
N ILE A 594 -14.28 -0.83 -7.03
CA ILE A 594 -13.63 -0.60 -5.73
C ILE A 594 -14.67 -0.09 -4.74
N ILE A 595 -14.85 -0.81 -3.63
CA ILE A 595 -15.83 -0.49 -2.60
C ILE A 595 -15.25 0.42 -1.53
N ASP A 596 -16.13 1.17 -0.87
CA ASP A 596 -15.83 1.86 0.39
C ASP A 596 -15.97 0.86 1.55
N MET A 597 -14.92 0.72 2.35
CA MET A 597 -14.88 -0.21 3.47
C MET A 597 -15.91 0.12 4.56
N THR A 598 -16.27 1.40 4.76
CA THR A 598 -17.23 1.80 5.80
C THR A 598 -18.66 1.40 5.41
N THR A 599 -19.03 1.64 4.15
CA THR A 599 -20.43 1.46 3.71
C THR A 599 -20.67 0.11 3.05
N GLY A 600 -19.62 -0.60 2.64
CA GLY A 600 -19.70 -1.87 1.94
C GLY A 600 -20.23 -1.77 0.49
N VAL A 601 -20.45 -0.55 -0.01
CA VAL A 601 -20.96 -0.30 -1.38
C VAL A 601 -19.87 0.21 -2.31
N ALA A 602 -20.15 0.22 -3.61
CA ALA A 602 -19.23 0.73 -4.63
C ALA A 602 -18.85 2.20 -4.32
N GLY A 603 -17.56 2.48 -4.23
CA GLY A 603 -17.05 3.82 -4.03
C GLY A 603 -17.24 4.69 -5.27
N THR A 604 -16.97 5.97 -5.08
CA THR A 604 -17.00 7.01 -6.10
C THR A 604 -15.59 7.55 -6.35
N PRO A 605 -15.38 8.30 -7.45
CA PRO A 605 -14.14 9.04 -7.63
C PRO A 605 -13.82 10.05 -6.51
N LEU A 606 -14.78 10.46 -5.67
CA LEU A 606 -14.49 11.29 -4.49
C LEU A 606 -13.78 10.49 -3.38
N ASP A 607 -13.81 9.16 -3.47
CA ASP A 607 -13.19 8.24 -2.52
C ASP A 607 -11.83 7.74 -3.04
N PHE A 608 -11.77 7.33 -4.31
CA PHE A 608 -10.57 6.73 -4.92
C PHE A 608 -9.89 7.57 -6.01
N GLY A 609 -10.39 8.79 -6.27
CA GLY A 609 -9.87 9.65 -7.34
C GLY A 609 -10.07 9.05 -8.73
N ALA A 610 -8.99 9.00 -9.51
CA ALA A 610 -8.99 8.32 -10.80
C ALA A 610 -9.09 6.78 -10.68
N GLY A 611 -8.82 6.20 -9.51
CA GLY A 611 -8.80 4.76 -9.25
C GLY A 611 -7.53 4.33 -8.51
N HIS A 612 -7.30 3.03 -8.40
CA HIS A 612 -6.08 2.47 -7.83
C HIS A 612 -4.92 2.46 -8.83
N LEU A 613 -3.73 2.80 -8.33
CA LEU A 613 -2.50 2.96 -9.11
C LEU A 613 -2.10 1.69 -9.86
N ASP A 614 -1.76 1.85 -11.15
CA ASP A 614 -1.17 0.82 -12.01
C ASP A 614 0.18 1.31 -12.56
N PRO A 615 1.31 0.92 -11.93
CA PRO A 615 2.64 1.38 -12.33
C PRO A 615 3.00 0.96 -13.77
N ASN A 616 2.63 -0.25 -14.19
CA ASN A 616 3.06 -0.77 -15.48
C ASN A 616 2.33 -0.11 -16.63
N LYS A 617 1.05 0.23 -16.47
CA LYS A 617 0.34 1.03 -17.48
C LYS A 617 0.78 2.50 -17.46
N ALA A 618 1.05 3.07 -16.29
CA ALA A 618 1.52 4.45 -16.18
C ALA A 618 2.89 4.67 -16.84
N MET A 619 3.67 3.59 -17.03
CA MET A 619 4.94 3.60 -17.77
C MET A 619 4.78 4.11 -19.22
N ASP A 620 3.66 3.79 -19.86
CA ASP A 620 3.36 4.15 -21.24
C ASP A 620 1.86 4.47 -21.38
N PRO A 621 1.44 5.69 -21.01
CA PRO A 621 0.04 6.07 -20.98
C PRO A 621 -0.51 6.43 -22.37
N GLY A 622 0.35 6.51 -23.40
CA GLY A 622 0.02 7.04 -24.73
C GLY A 622 -0.16 8.56 -24.75
N LEU A 623 -1.12 9.09 -23.97
CA LEU A 623 -1.38 10.53 -23.84
C LEU A 623 -1.32 11.01 -22.40
N VAL A 624 -0.93 12.27 -22.22
CA VAL A 624 -0.95 12.97 -20.92
C VAL A 624 -1.63 14.34 -21.03
N TYR A 625 -2.22 14.76 -19.92
CA TYR A 625 -2.68 16.12 -19.67
C TYR A 625 -1.56 16.90 -18.98
N ASP A 626 -0.75 17.59 -19.76
CA ASP A 626 0.34 18.41 -19.22
C ASP A 626 -0.16 19.82 -18.83
N ILE A 627 0.47 20.42 -17.84
CA ILE A 627 0.08 21.72 -17.27
C ILE A 627 1.32 22.57 -17.06
N GLU A 628 1.31 23.78 -17.63
CA GLU A 628 2.41 24.73 -17.48
C GLU A 628 2.22 25.59 -16.21
N VAL A 629 3.30 26.17 -15.69
CA VAL A 629 3.25 27.06 -14.51
C VAL A 629 2.27 28.21 -14.72
N ALA A 630 2.18 28.74 -15.94
CA ALA A 630 1.26 29.82 -16.29
C ALA A 630 -0.22 29.43 -16.11
N ASP A 631 -0.58 28.16 -16.35
CA ASP A 631 -1.95 27.67 -16.20
C ASP A 631 -2.36 27.65 -14.71
N TYR A 632 -1.45 27.24 -13.82
CA TYR A 632 -1.70 27.33 -12.38
C TYR A 632 -1.81 28.78 -11.89
N ILE A 633 -1.05 29.71 -12.48
CA ILE A 633 -1.19 31.14 -12.16
C ILE A 633 -2.56 31.66 -12.61
N ASN A 634 -3.03 31.28 -13.80
CA ASN A 634 -4.37 31.60 -14.28
C ASN A 634 -5.46 31.02 -13.36
N TYR A 635 -5.25 29.82 -12.84
CA TYR A 635 -6.12 29.20 -11.83
C TYR A 635 -6.16 30.01 -10.52
N LEU A 636 -5.00 30.40 -9.99
CA LEU A 636 -4.89 31.26 -8.81
C LEU A 636 -5.58 32.61 -9.00
N CYS A 637 -5.49 33.19 -10.20
CA CYS A 637 -6.22 34.41 -10.53
C CYS A 637 -7.74 34.21 -10.53
N ALA A 638 -8.24 33.05 -10.93
CA ALA A 638 -9.67 32.75 -10.93
C ALA A 638 -10.24 32.59 -9.51
N LEU A 639 -9.42 32.15 -8.54
CA LEU A 639 -9.81 32.06 -7.12
C LEU A 639 -10.07 33.43 -6.45
N ASN A 640 -10.01 34.54 -7.19
CA ASN A 640 -10.18 35.91 -6.70
C ASN A 640 -9.18 36.28 -5.58
N TYR A 641 -7.98 35.70 -5.60
CA TYR A 641 -6.90 36.10 -4.71
C TYR A 641 -6.37 37.48 -5.07
N THR A 642 -6.02 38.26 -4.04
CA THR A 642 -5.35 39.55 -4.21
C THR A 642 -3.97 39.37 -4.82
N ARG A 643 -3.40 40.46 -5.36
CA ARG A 643 -2.05 40.43 -5.93
C ARG A 643 -1.00 39.96 -4.93
N GLN A 644 -1.11 40.40 -3.68
CA GLN A 644 -0.22 40.03 -2.60
C GLN A 644 -0.34 38.53 -2.28
N GLN A 645 -1.56 37.99 -2.19
CA GLN A 645 -1.80 36.57 -1.92
C GLN A 645 -1.24 35.66 -3.01
N ILE A 646 -1.43 36.01 -4.29
CA ILE A 646 -0.84 35.24 -5.40
C ILE A 646 0.70 35.35 -5.34
N GLN A 647 1.24 36.54 -5.09
CA GLN A 647 2.68 36.76 -4.94
C GLN A 647 3.28 35.90 -3.81
N THR A 648 2.56 35.68 -2.71
CA THR A 648 2.98 34.77 -1.63
C THR A 648 3.20 33.35 -2.13
N ILE A 649 2.33 32.84 -3.01
CA ILE A 649 2.43 31.47 -3.54
C ILE A 649 3.51 31.38 -4.61
N ILE A 650 3.53 32.32 -5.57
CA ILE A 650 4.36 32.19 -6.77
C ILE A 650 5.75 32.80 -6.61
N GLY A 651 5.97 33.62 -5.58
CA GLY A 651 7.25 34.26 -5.26
C GLY A 651 7.65 35.41 -6.20
N THR A 652 6.75 35.91 -7.03
CA THR A 652 7.03 37.01 -7.98
C THR A 652 5.80 37.87 -8.22
N SER A 653 6.00 39.17 -8.44
CA SER A 653 4.94 40.11 -8.84
C SER A 653 4.79 40.23 -10.36
N ASN A 654 5.64 39.53 -11.13
CA ASN A 654 5.67 39.55 -12.58
C ASN A 654 4.78 38.45 -13.18
N TYR A 655 3.48 38.72 -13.21
CA TYR A 655 2.48 37.86 -13.82
C TYR A 655 1.27 38.70 -14.24
N THR A 656 0.34 38.10 -15.00
CA THR A 656 -0.90 38.73 -15.42
C THR A 656 -2.09 37.83 -15.16
N CYS A 657 -3.21 38.40 -14.73
CA CYS A 657 -4.48 37.69 -14.57
C CYS A 657 -5.42 37.86 -15.78
N LYS A 658 -4.87 38.24 -16.95
CA LYS A 658 -5.67 38.45 -18.18
C LYS A 658 -6.41 37.18 -18.63
N TYR A 659 -5.88 36.00 -18.32
CA TYR A 659 -6.39 34.70 -18.74
C TYR A 659 -6.89 33.86 -17.55
N ALA A 660 -7.35 34.50 -16.48
CA ALA A 660 -7.87 33.82 -15.29
C ALA A 660 -8.95 32.79 -15.66
N SER A 661 -8.78 31.54 -15.22
CA SER A 661 -9.70 30.45 -15.51
C SER A 661 -9.61 29.33 -14.46
N PHE A 662 -10.74 28.76 -14.05
CA PHE A 662 -10.79 27.52 -13.27
C PHE A 662 -10.54 26.26 -14.13
N ASP A 663 -10.56 26.42 -15.45
CA ASP A 663 -10.47 25.32 -16.42
C ASP A 663 -9.01 24.88 -16.64
N LEU A 664 -8.42 24.34 -15.58
CA LEU A 664 -7.07 23.78 -15.60
C LEU A 664 -7.07 22.52 -16.49
N ASN A 665 -5.97 22.27 -17.22
CA ASN A 665 -5.82 21.08 -18.07
C ASN A 665 -5.60 19.80 -17.24
N TYR A 666 -6.52 19.50 -16.32
CA TYR A 666 -6.44 18.43 -15.35
C TYR A 666 -7.01 17.11 -15.91
N PRO A 667 -6.47 15.94 -15.55
CA PRO A 667 -6.92 14.62 -16.05
C PRO A 667 -8.28 14.15 -15.48
N SER A 668 -9.08 15.06 -14.93
CA SER A 668 -10.44 14.81 -14.41
C SER A 668 -11.36 16.02 -14.64
N PHE A 669 -12.65 15.81 -14.45
CA PHE A 669 -13.69 16.83 -14.62
C PHE A 669 -14.60 16.86 -13.40
N MET A 670 -14.70 18.02 -12.74
CA MET A 670 -15.55 18.24 -11.57
C MET A 670 -16.61 19.29 -11.87
N VAL A 671 -17.86 18.98 -11.58
CA VAL A 671 -19.00 19.89 -11.68
C VAL A 671 -19.61 20.08 -10.30
N ILE A 672 -19.54 21.30 -9.78
CA ILE A 672 -20.09 21.62 -8.46
C ILE A 672 -21.46 22.28 -8.60
N LEU A 673 -22.48 21.67 -8.02
CA LEU A 673 -23.85 22.20 -7.95
C LEU A 673 -23.99 23.11 -6.73
N ASN A 674 -24.32 24.38 -6.94
CA ASN A 674 -24.48 25.36 -5.87
C ASN A 674 -25.95 25.75 -5.71
N LYS A 675 -26.69 25.03 -4.87
CA LYS A 675 -28.12 25.24 -4.61
C LYS A 675 -29.01 25.19 -5.86
N THR A 676 -28.54 24.51 -6.91
CA THR A 676 -29.29 24.22 -8.13
C THR A 676 -29.28 22.71 -8.37
N ASN A 677 -30.32 22.19 -9.00
CA ASN A 677 -30.40 20.79 -9.42
C ASN A 677 -29.97 20.60 -10.88
N THR A 678 -29.71 21.70 -11.59
CA THR A 678 -29.29 21.73 -12.99
C THR A 678 -28.06 22.61 -13.16
N ILE A 679 -27.10 22.17 -13.98
CA ILE A 679 -25.93 22.96 -14.36
C ILE A 679 -25.32 22.39 -15.66
N THR A 680 -24.83 23.28 -16.53
CA THR A 680 -24.01 22.90 -17.68
C THR A 680 -22.63 23.54 -17.55
N SER A 681 -21.58 22.74 -17.74
CA SER A 681 -20.18 23.17 -17.70
C SER A 681 -19.45 22.65 -18.93
N THR A 682 -18.62 23.50 -19.55
CA THR A 682 -17.75 23.09 -20.66
C THR A 682 -16.30 23.22 -20.23
N PHE A 683 -15.56 22.12 -20.40
CA PHE A 683 -14.15 21.99 -20.06
C PHE A 683 -13.32 21.90 -21.33
N LYS A 684 -12.32 22.75 -21.48
CA LYS A 684 -11.31 22.66 -22.53
C LYS A 684 -10.12 21.86 -22.01
N ARG A 685 -9.66 20.89 -22.81
CA ARG A 685 -8.47 20.11 -22.50
C ARG A 685 -7.54 20.04 -23.70
N VAL A 686 -6.26 19.88 -23.39
CA VAL A 686 -5.19 19.67 -24.37
C VAL A 686 -4.47 18.37 -24.01
N LEU A 687 -4.60 17.38 -24.88
CA LEU A 687 -3.86 16.14 -24.77
C LEU A 687 -2.51 16.28 -25.48
N MET A 688 -1.47 15.69 -24.89
CA MET A 688 -0.15 15.58 -25.49
C MET A 688 0.20 14.11 -25.69
N ASN A 689 0.60 13.74 -26.91
CA ASN A 689 1.08 12.40 -27.20
C ASN A 689 2.51 12.23 -26.65
N VAL A 690 2.75 11.18 -25.86
CA VAL A 690 4.08 10.86 -25.32
C VAL A 690 4.73 9.68 -26.04
N ALA A 691 3.99 8.99 -26.91
CA ALA A 691 4.52 7.94 -27.77
C ALA A 691 5.32 8.52 -28.95
N ASP A 692 6.34 7.79 -29.40
CA ASP A 692 7.20 8.22 -30.52
C ASP A 692 6.46 8.22 -31.87
N THR A 693 5.38 7.45 -31.99
CA THR A 693 4.62 7.25 -33.24
C THR A 693 3.43 8.20 -33.37
N ALA A 694 3.03 8.45 -34.62
CA ALA A 694 1.74 9.06 -34.91
C ALA A 694 0.60 8.14 -34.47
N SER A 695 -0.46 8.72 -33.92
CA SER A 695 -1.57 7.97 -33.33
C SER A 695 -2.89 8.72 -33.49
N VAL A 696 -3.99 7.97 -33.48
CA VAL A 696 -5.35 8.50 -33.56
C VAL A 696 -6.13 7.92 -32.40
N TYR A 697 -6.88 8.77 -31.70
CA TYR A 697 -7.72 8.32 -30.58
C TYR A 697 -9.18 8.67 -30.81
N SER A 698 -10.07 7.75 -30.44
CA SER A 698 -11.52 7.95 -30.46
C SER A 698 -12.07 8.06 -29.04
N ALA A 699 -12.93 9.06 -28.81
CA ALA A 699 -13.52 9.30 -27.51
C ALA A 699 -14.80 8.48 -27.30
N VAL A 700 -14.93 7.91 -26.11
CA VAL A 700 -16.14 7.27 -25.59
C VAL A 700 -16.46 7.90 -24.24
N VAL A 701 -17.73 8.19 -24.02
CA VAL A 701 -18.21 8.80 -22.77
C VAL A 701 -19.34 7.93 -22.22
N GLU A 702 -19.22 7.53 -20.95
CA GLU A 702 -20.26 6.82 -20.22
C GLU A 702 -20.66 7.69 -19.03
N THR A 703 -21.96 7.97 -18.91
CA THR A 703 -22.52 8.77 -17.83
C THR A 703 -23.74 8.07 -17.22
N PRO A 704 -23.99 8.27 -15.92
CA PRO A 704 -25.15 7.71 -15.23
C PRO A 704 -26.41 8.56 -15.53
N PRO A 705 -27.61 8.09 -15.14
CA PRO A 705 -28.81 8.93 -15.12
C PRO A 705 -28.55 10.27 -14.39
N GLY A 706 -29.17 11.35 -14.85
CA GLY A 706 -28.98 12.71 -14.34
C GLY A 706 -27.71 13.40 -14.83
N MET A 707 -26.85 12.73 -15.61
CA MET A 707 -25.65 13.30 -16.22
C MET A 707 -25.61 13.00 -17.73
N LYS A 708 -25.37 14.04 -18.53
CA LYS A 708 -25.08 13.94 -19.95
C LYS A 708 -23.76 14.62 -20.25
N ALA A 709 -22.86 13.92 -20.92
CA ALA A 709 -21.58 14.51 -21.32
C ALA A 709 -21.31 14.28 -22.82
N VAL A 710 -20.81 15.32 -23.49
CA VAL A 710 -20.54 15.35 -24.93
C VAL A 710 -19.14 15.88 -25.18
N VAL A 711 -18.36 15.13 -25.94
CA VAL A 711 -16.98 15.45 -26.31
C VAL A 711 -16.90 15.90 -27.77
N GLN A 712 -16.16 16.98 -28.03
CA GLN A 712 -15.94 17.49 -29.38
C GLN A 712 -14.49 18.02 -29.56
N PRO A 713 -13.73 17.56 -30.57
CA PRO A 713 -14.08 16.49 -31.52
C PRO A 713 -14.13 15.11 -30.84
N THR A 714 -14.82 14.15 -31.46
CA THR A 714 -14.87 12.74 -30.98
C THR A 714 -13.65 11.92 -31.41
N THR A 715 -12.74 12.53 -32.17
CA THR A 715 -11.49 11.93 -32.62
C THR A 715 -10.39 12.98 -32.61
N VAL A 716 -9.22 12.62 -32.10
CA VAL A 716 -8.01 13.46 -32.09
C VAL A 716 -6.88 12.73 -32.81
N VAL A 717 -6.03 13.50 -33.49
CA VAL A 717 -4.94 12.99 -34.33
C VAL A 717 -3.64 13.61 -33.86
N PHE A 718 -2.61 12.78 -33.69
CA PHE A 718 -1.28 13.16 -33.25
C PHE A 718 -0.27 12.77 -34.32
N THR A 719 0.60 13.70 -34.69
CA THR A 719 1.62 13.48 -35.74
C THR A 719 2.88 12.79 -35.22
N GLY A 720 3.02 12.67 -33.91
CA GLY A 720 4.16 12.04 -33.23
C GLY A 720 4.31 12.54 -31.81
N LYS A 721 5.47 12.28 -31.20
CA LYS A 721 5.76 12.68 -29.82
C LYS A 721 5.66 14.18 -29.60
N TYR A 722 5.04 14.55 -28.48
CA TYR A 722 4.73 15.91 -28.04
C TYR A 722 3.81 16.72 -28.96
N SER A 723 3.24 16.12 -30.00
CA SER A 723 2.13 16.76 -30.70
C SER A 723 0.93 16.87 -29.76
N LYS A 724 0.19 17.97 -29.89
CA LYS A 724 -0.92 18.33 -29.01
C LYS A 724 -2.23 18.36 -29.79
N ALA A 725 -3.32 17.96 -29.14
CA ALA A 725 -4.67 18.06 -29.68
C ALA A 725 -5.63 18.60 -28.62
N GLU A 726 -6.51 19.51 -29.01
CA GLU A 726 -7.49 20.10 -28.12
C GLU A 726 -8.85 19.42 -28.26
N PHE A 727 -9.60 19.32 -27.17
CA PHE A 727 -11.01 18.95 -27.18
C PHE A 727 -11.79 19.71 -26.11
N ASN A 728 -13.10 19.81 -26.33
CA ASN A 728 -14.06 20.32 -25.35
C ASN A 728 -14.94 19.18 -24.85
N LEU A 729 -15.16 19.13 -23.54
CA LEU A 729 -16.13 18.26 -22.90
C LEU A 729 -17.23 19.14 -22.28
N THR A 730 -18.47 19.03 -22.77
CA THR A 730 -19.62 19.68 -22.17
C THR A 730 -20.38 18.68 -21.32
N VAL A 731 -20.52 18.96 -20.03
CA VAL A 731 -21.24 18.14 -19.04
C VAL A 731 -22.47 18.90 -18.57
N GLU A 732 -23.62 18.26 -18.68
CA GLU A 732 -24.92 18.73 -18.22
C GLU A 732 -25.39 17.81 -17.08
N ILE A 733 -25.70 18.39 -15.93
CA ILE A 733 -26.32 17.71 -14.80
C ILE A 733 -27.77 18.17 -14.70
N ASN A 734 -28.68 17.22 -14.57
CA ASN A 734 -30.09 17.48 -14.32
C ASN A 734 -30.66 16.41 -13.37
N LEU A 735 -30.70 16.72 -12.08
CA LEU A 735 -31.18 15.80 -11.04
C LEU A 735 -32.72 15.70 -10.99
N GLU A 736 -33.42 16.72 -11.52
CA GLU A 736 -34.89 16.81 -11.48
C GLU A 736 -35.57 15.92 -12.53
N ALA A 737 -34.97 15.79 -13.71
CA ALA A 737 -35.56 15.01 -14.81
C ALA A 737 -35.60 13.50 -14.54
N ASP A 738 -34.71 13.00 -13.66
CA ASP A 738 -34.49 11.56 -13.47
C ASP A 738 -34.92 11.07 -12.06
N ASN A 739 -35.74 11.83 -11.33
CA ASN A 739 -36.18 11.51 -9.96
C ASN A 739 -35.03 11.17 -9.00
N VAL A 740 -33.85 11.78 -9.18
CA VAL A 740 -32.73 11.63 -8.25
C VAL A 740 -32.98 12.56 -7.07
N THR A 741 -33.58 12.04 -5.99
CA THR A 741 -33.68 12.77 -4.72
C THR A 741 -32.30 12.84 -4.07
N PRO A 742 -31.67 14.02 -3.98
CA PRO A 742 -30.40 14.15 -3.28
C PRO A 742 -30.68 14.00 -1.79
N GLU A 743 -30.07 13.00 -1.14
CA GLU A 743 -29.99 12.98 0.32
C GLU A 743 -29.17 14.19 0.80
N SER A 744 -29.41 14.67 2.02
CA SER A 744 -28.44 15.56 2.67
C SER A 744 -27.12 14.80 2.74
N ASP A 745 -26.04 15.37 2.21
CA ASP A 745 -24.72 14.72 1.98
C ASP A 745 -24.57 13.98 0.64
N TYR A 746 -25.36 14.32 -0.39
CA TYR A 746 -25.21 13.77 -1.74
C TYR A 746 -23.78 13.97 -2.32
N PHE A 747 -23.02 12.88 -2.36
CA PHE A 747 -21.70 12.76 -2.97
C PHE A 747 -21.77 12.22 -4.40
N GLY A 748 -22.46 12.96 -5.28
CA GLY A 748 -22.13 12.97 -6.71
C GLY A 748 -22.54 11.78 -7.58
N ASN A 749 -23.11 12.07 -8.75
CA ASN A 749 -23.14 11.12 -9.86
C ASN A 749 -21.78 11.17 -10.57
N TYR A 750 -21.31 10.05 -11.10
CA TYR A 750 -20.03 9.99 -11.81
C TYR A 750 -20.10 9.14 -13.08
N GLY A 751 -19.31 9.54 -14.06
CA GLY A 751 -19.06 8.83 -15.30
C GLY A 751 -17.59 8.91 -15.69
N PHE A 752 -17.25 8.50 -16.91
CA PHE A 752 -15.88 8.59 -17.40
C PHE A 752 -15.84 8.97 -18.88
N LEU A 753 -14.75 9.63 -19.25
CA LEU A 753 -14.29 9.82 -20.62
C LEU A 753 -13.12 8.87 -20.87
N TRP A 754 -13.17 8.12 -21.97
CA TRP A 754 -12.07 7.31 -22.46
C TRP A 754 -11.61 7.79 -23.83
N TRP A 755 -10.31 7.85 -24.03
CA TRP A 755 -9.71 7.91 -25.35
C TRP A 755 -9.08 6.56 -25.67
N TYR A 756 -9.64 5.88 -26.67
CA TYR A 756 -9.13 4.61 -27.17
C TYR A 756 -8.25 4.85 -28.39
N GLU A 757 -7.03 4.34 -28.36
CA GLU A 757 -6.15 4.37 -29.53
C GLU A 757 -6.71 3.49 -30.64
N VAL A 758 -6.90 4.06 -31.82
CA VAL A 758 -7.40 3.35 -33.00
C VAL A 758 -6.31 2.42 -33.52
N ASN A 759 -6.62 1.12 -33.59
CA ASN A 759 -5.66 0.04 -33.94
C ASN A 759 -4.46 -0.08 -32.98
N GLY A 760 -4.57 0.48 -31.78
CA GLY A 760 -3.54 0.43 -30.76
C GLY A 760 -4.03 -0.21 -29.46
N THR A 761 -3.30 0.03 -28.37
CA THR A 761 -3.60 -0.56 -27.05
C THR A 761 -3.76 0.46 -25.94
N HIS A 762 -3.39 1.72 -26.18
CA HIS A 762 -3.51 2.77 -25.18
C HIS A 762 -4.98 3.12 -24.92
N VAL A 763 -5.29 3.27 -23.63
CA VAL A 763 -6.59 3.73 -23.14
C VAL A 763 -6.34 4.79 -22.08
N VAL A 764 -6.81 6.01 -22.35
CA VAL A 764 -6.64 7.16 -21.44
C VAL A 764 -7.99 7.47 -20.82
N ARG A 765 -8.16 7.18 -19.53
CA ARG A 765 -9.43 7.37 -18.82
C ARG A 765 -9.39 8.62 -17.94
N SER A 766 -10.47 9.39 -17.92
CA SER A 766 -10.63 10.54 -17.02
C SER A 766 -12.01 10.49 -16.35
N PRO A 767 -12.09 10.56 -15.00
CA PRO A 767 -13.37 10.60 -14.29
C PRO A 767 -14.10 11.93 -14.51
N ILE A 768 -15.42 11.85 -14.64
CA ILE A 768 -16.35 12.97 -14.69
C ILE A 768 -17.23 12.86 -13.46
N VAL A 769 -17.24 13.88 -12.61
CA VAL A 769 -17.84 13.80 -11.28
C VAL A 769 -18.66 15.06 -11.05
N SER A 770 -19.86 14.89 -10.51
CA SER A 770 -20.63 16.00 -9.95
C SER A 770 -20.61 15.94 -8.42
N ALA A 771 -20.80 17.06 -7.74
CA ALA A 771 -21.01 17.08 -6.29
C ALA A 771 -21.80 18.34 -5.89
N ILE A 772 -22.53 18.29 -4.77
CA ILE A 772 -23.16 19.49 -4.22
C ILE A 772 -22.09 20.27 -3.46
N ALA A 773 -22.04 21.59 -3.67
CA ALA A 773 -21.16 22.49 -2.92
C ALA A 773 -21.35 22.30 -1.42
N ALA A 774 -20.26 22.32 -0.65
CA ALA A 774 -20.35 22.32 0.80
C ALA A 774 -21.37 23.37 1.25
N GLY A 775 -22.36 22.96 2.04
CA GLY A 775 -23.16 23.92 2.77
C GLY A 775 -22.20 24.86 3.48
N LYS A 776 -22.53 26.15 3.63
CA LYS A 776 -21.85 26.92 4.66
C LYS A 776 -22.09 26.13 5.95
N GLY A 777 -21.09 25.40 6.42
CA GLY A 777 -21.12 24.77 7.73
C GLY A 777 -21.45 25.85 8.77
N PRO A 778 -22.03 25.45 9.92
CA PRO A 778 -22.56 26.36 10.93
C PRO A 778 -21.63 27.54 11.28
#